data_AF-A0ABD5KHT6-F1
#
_entry.id   AF-A0ABD5KHT6-F1
#
_cell.length_a   1.000
_cell.length_b   1.000
_cell.length_c   1.000
_cell.angle_alpha   90.00
_cell.angle_beta   90.00
_cell.angle_gamma   90.00
#
_symmetry.space_group_name_H-M   'P 1'
#
loop_
_entity.id
_entity.type
_entity.pdbx_description
1 polymer ?
#
loop_
_entity_poly.entity_id
_entity_poly.type
_entity_poly.pdbx_seq_one_letter_code
_entity_poly.pdbx_strand_id
1 'polypeptide(L)'
;MQNEKRQNIFFVITMILMSIYLVWRTFFTLPWGEGVLNVIFGMLLIVAETVTVLTTFELFFQKMQKERTQLDFPIVPPEYYPDVDVFIATHNEPVDLLYKTVNACTFMDYPDKQKVHIYLCDDGARPEVEELARQFGVGYLGFPGNKHAKSGNLNNALSKSSSPLIATFDADMIPQHTFLMKTVPYFMLSTFIKENEVWRPRREDEMDPKFKLGLVQTPQSFYNPDLFQFNLYAEQGIPNEQDFFSREVNILRNASNAVAYTGSNTIISRQGMEDIGGFPLNTITEDFETSIRLQQEGYITYATQEVQAAGQTTTTVKSMIKQRIRWARGIIQSLQNTRAPISGKLPFWTRVTYLSSFLYWWSFFNRLIFILAPILFALFDFQIVNTTFWQILIFWLPSYFFYSLSMRYLSSNIRNQRWSQVIDTIFMPYLIWPVLLETVGIREKKFKVTNKSRASGRQWMSALLYALPHIFLLLLSIAAVIRYVNGKYGIALFFSSIIIFWLIHNMIALCYALFFMIGRRAYRETERIRAQEDVTIHDQANNLRYRAKTVDVSEQGIAFYVPYPIYLAEQKIISLVVKTERYEANLDAVIVYVKQDGEGWRYSATVQPVDEHDNRQYMQIIYDRKHSLPEQMNLWDTAYDDMLRNVKKRIVQPRSDQRKMPRLSLQLPVHFTNDASCTLRSFNYRFFSATGFQGDIAAGAVVTFYTKSNIEVILQHTGKTTAREREVLLSVENIDDIVEKGLIDQLLTDLIQPHSDRSTREG
;
A
#
# COMPACT_ATOMS: atom_id res chain seq x y z
N MET A 1 27.30 4.48 13.63
CA MET A 1 28.65 5.10 13.49
C MET A 1 29.60 4.50 12.43
N GLN A 2 30.14 3.26 12.54
CA GLN A 2 31.09 2.74 11.51
C GLN A 2 30.41 2.54 10.13
N ASN A 3 29.14 2.14 10.12
CA ASN A 3 28.37 1.93 8.89
C ASN A 3 27.95 3.25 8.22
N GLU A 4 27.55 4.29 9.00
CA GLU A 4 27.26 5.64 8.45
C GLU A 4 28.51 6.29 7.85
N LYS A 5 29.67 6.20 8.51
CA LYS A 5 30.91 6.77 7.97
C LYS A 5 31.24 6.17 6.61
N ARG A 6 31.08 4.85 6.47
CA ARG A 6 31.27 4.14 5.19
C ARG A 6 30.24 4.58 4.15
N GLN A 7 28.97 4.71 4.52
CA GLN A 7 27.91 5.22 3.66
C GLN A 7 28.22 6.63 3.14
N ASN A 8 28.61 7.54 4.02
CA ASN A 8 28.92 8.93 3.66
C ASN A 8 30.11 9.01 2.71
N ILE A 9 31.13 8.15 2.89
CA ILE A 9 32.26 8.03 1.95
C ILE A 9 31.76 7.62 0.56
N PHE A 10 30.88 6.62 0.46
CA PHE A 10 30.31 6.22 -0.83
C PHE A 10 29.54 7.35 -1.49
N PHE A 11 28.72 8.09 -0.75
CA PHE A 11 28.00 9.25 -1.29
C PHE A 11 28.94 10.30 -1.85
N VAL A 12 29.99 10.68 -1.12
CA VAL A 12 30.97 11.67 -1.59
C VAL A 12 31.71 11.17 -2.84
N ILE A 13 32.15 9.91 -2.87
CA ILE A 13 32.80 9.32 -4.06
C ILE A 13 31.86 9.35 -5.27
N THR A 14 30.60 8.93 -5.08
CA THR A 14 29.58 8.96 -6.14
C THR A 14 29.40 10.38 -6.67
N MET A 15 29.32 11.39 -5.79
CA MET A 15 29.18 12.78 -6.19
C MET A 15 30.36 13.28 -7.03
N ILE A 16 31.59 12.93 -6.64
CA ILE A 16 32.80 13.30 -7.39
C ILE A 16 32.76 12.66 -8.78
N LEU A 17 32.51 11.35 -8.86
CA LEU A 17 32.48 10.61 -10.13
C LEU A 17 31.36 11.10 -11.07
N MET A 18 30.17 11.38 -10.55
CA MET A 18 29.06 11.94 -11.33
C MET A 18 29.37 13.36 -11.82
N SER A 19 30.09 14.16 -11.03
CA SER A 19 30.53 15.50 -11.44
C SER A 19 31.57 15.42 -12.57
N ILE A 20 32.55 14.53 -12.44
CA ILE A 20 33.54 14.26 -13.50
C ILE A 20 32.85 13.81 -14.79
N TYR A 21 31.90 12.89 -14.68
CA TYR A 21 31.09 12.43 -15.81
C TYR A 21 30.33 13.58 -16.48
N LEU A 22 29.63 14.44 -15.72
CA LEU A 22 28.88 15.57 -16.29
C LEU A 22 29.79 16.60 -16.96
N VAL A 23 30.95 16.92 -16.36
CA VAL A 23 31.94 17.81 -16.99
C VAL A 23 32.40 17.22 -18.31
N TRP A 24 32.76 15.93 -18.32
CA TRP A 24 33.14 15.24 -19.55
C TRP A 24 32.02 15.28 -20.61
N ARG A 25 30.78 14.96 -20.22
CA ARG A 25 29.61 14.98 -21.11
C ARG A 25 29.39 16.37 -21.72
N THR A 26 29.46 17.41 -20.90
CA THR A 26 29.18 18.79 -21.31
C THR A 26 30.19 19.30 -22.32
N PHE A 27 31.48 19.08 -22.09
CA PHE A 27 32.53 19.71 -22.89
C PHE A 27 33.04 18.85 -24.06
N PHE A 28 32.93 17.52 -23.99
CA PHE A 28 33.64 16.64 -24.92
C PHE A 28 32.73 15.72 -25.75
N THR A 29 31.42 15.68 -25.49
CA THR A 29 30.54 14.69 -26.13
C THR A 29 29.41 15.25 -26.98
N LEU A 30 29.31 16.58 -27.10
CA LEU A 30 28.30 17.20 -27.96
C LEU A 30 28.63 16.99 -29.46
N PRO A 31 27.64 16.61 -30.29
CA PRO A 31 27.85 16.28 -31.71
C PRO A 31 27.86 17.54 -32.60
N TRP A 32 28.82 18.45 -32.37
CA TRP A 32 28.89 19.75 -33.06
C TRP A 32 28.95 19.65 -34.60
N GLY A 33 29.44 18.54 -35.16
CA GLY A 33 29.63 18.33 -36.59
C GLY A 33 28.46 17.64 -37.34
N GLU A 34 27.44 17.15 -36.64
CA GLU A 34 26.40 16.29 -37.26
C GLU A 34 25.16 17.09 -37.73
N GLY A 35 24.78 18.13 -37.01
CA GLY A 35 23.62 18.97 -37.36
C GLY A 35 23.00 19.67 -36.15
N VAL A 36 22.22 20.73 -36.41
CA VAL A 36 21.61 21.55 -35.35
C VAL A 36 20.66 20.74 -34.47
N LEU A 37 19.84 19.86 -35.06
CA LEU A 37 18.91 19.01 -34.31
C LEU A 37 19.66 18.03 -33.40
N ASN A 38 20.76 17.44 -33.88
CA ASN A 38 21.60 16.54 -33.09
C ASN A 38 22.16 17.25 -31.85
N VAL A 39 22.65 18.48 -32.02
CA VAL A 39 23.16 19.29 -30.91
C VAL A 39 22.04 19.63 -29.91
N ILE A 40 20.84 20.00 -30.38
CA ILE A 40 19.68 20.27 -29.51
C ILE A 40 19.33 19.04 -28.67
N PHE A 41 19.18 17.87 -29.28
CA PHE A 41 18.89 16.64 -28.54
C PHE A 41 20.05 16.22 -27.62
N GLY A 42 21.30 16.49 -28.01
CA GLY A 42 22.47 16.32 -27.16
C GLY A 42 22.41 17.19 -25.90
N MET A 43 22.05 18.46 -26.06
CA MET A 43 21.85 19.38 -24.94
C MET A 43 20.67 18.95 -24.05
N LEU A 44 19.54 18.53 -24.63
CA LEU A 44 18.40 18.01 -23.87
C LEU A 44 18.78 16.81 -23.01
N LEU A 45 19.59 15.90 -23.55
CA LEU A 45 20.10 14.75 -22.81
C LEU A 45 21.03 15.17 -21.65
N ILE A 46 21.93 16.13 -21.87
CA ILE A 46 22.80 16.67 -20.80
C ILE A 46 21.96 17.35 -19.71
N VAL A 47 20.91 18.11 -20.07
CA VAL A 47 20.00 18.71 -19.10
C VAL A 47 19.29 17.63 -18.28
N ALA A 48 18.78 16.58 -18.93
CA ALA A 48 18.13 15.46 -18.25
C ALA A 48 19.07 14.72 -17.28
N GLU A 49 20.32 14.48 -17.69
CA GLU A 49 21.37 13.89 -16.85
C GLU A 49 21.69 14.82 -15.66
N THR A 50 21.84 16.12 -15.91
CA THR A 50 22.15 17.14 -14.89
C THR A 50 21.06 17.23 -13.83
N VAL A 51 19.78 17.26 -14.23
CA VAL A 51 18.65 17.27 -13.30
C VAL A 51 18.66 16.02 -12.41
N THR A 52 18.95 14.85 -12.98
CA THR A 52 19.06 13.59 -12.23
C THR A 52 20.20 13.64 -11.22
N VAL A 53 21.35 14.21 -11.61
CA VAL A 53 22.51 14.34 -10.73
C VAL A 53 22.24 15.30 -9.57
N LEU A 54 21.66 16.48 -9.84
CA LEU A 54 21.38 17.50 -8.83
C LEU A 54 20.37 17.02 -7.78
N THR A 55 19.28 16.40 -8.22
CA THR A 55 18.26 15.82 -7.32
C THR A 55 18.84 14.66 -6.50
N THR A 56 19.74 13.85 -7.08
CA THR A 56 20.46 12.80 -6.35
C THR A 56 21.39 13.37 -5.27
N PHE A 57 22.15 14.42 -5.59
CA PHE A 57 23.07 15.04 -4.65
C PHE A 57 22.33 15.61 -3.45
N GLU A 58 21.19 16.26 -3.70
CA GLU A 58 20.34 16.80 -2.65
C GLU A 58 19.84 15.71 -1.68
N LEU A 59 19.39 14.56 -2.19
CA LEU A 59 19.00 13.43 -1.35
C LEU A 59 20.17 12.84 -0.54
N PHE A 60 21.37 12.74 -1.14
CA PHE A 60 22.56 12.29 -0.40
C PHE A 60 22.90 13.27 0.73
N PHE A 61 22.88 14.58 0.48
CA PHE A 61 23.11 15.57 1.52
C PHE A 61 22.10 15.48 2.66
N GLN A 62 20.81 15.36 2.36
CA GLN A 62 19.79 15.18 3.40
C GLN A 62 20.01 13.91 4.22
N LYS A 63 20.33 12.79 3.55
CA LYS A 63 20.62 11.52 4.24
C LYS A 63 21.82 11.65 5.18
N MET A 64 22.87 12.35 4.77
CA MET A 64 24.06 12.62 5.59
C MET A 64 23.75 13.49 6.83
N GLN A 65 22.70 14.31 6.79
CA GLN A 65 22.31 15.22 7.88
C GLN A 65 21.15 14.71 8.73
N LYS A 66 20.56 13.56 8.38
CA LYS A 66 19.32 13.03 8.99
C LYS A 66 19.39 12.96 10.52
N GLU A 67 20.47 12.40 11.08
CA GLU A 67 20.58 12.18 12.54
C GLU A 67 20.66 13.49 13.34
N ARG A 68 21.24 14.54 12.75
CA ARG A 68 21.44 15.83 13.43
C ARG A 68 20.17 16.66 13.55
N THR A 69 19.13 16.27 12.84
CA THR A 69 17.89 17.05 12.66
C THR A 69 16.65 16.27 13.08
N GLN A 70 16.84 15.09 13.66
CA GLN A 70 15.76 14.32 14.26
C GLN A 70 15.42 14.91 15.62
N LEU A 71 14.14 15.18 15.84
CA LEU A 71 13.66 15.66 17.14
C LEU A 71 13.51 14.47 18.08
N ASP A 72 13.99 14.63 19.32
CA ASP A 72 13.70 13.68 20.39
C ASP A 72 12.21 13.67 20.71
N PHE A 73 11.68 12.48 21.00
CA PHE A 73 10.28 12.32 21.38
C PHE A 73 10.08 12.65 22.88
N PRO A 74 9.29 13.69 23.23
CA PRO A 74 9.09 14.08 24.62
C PRO A 74 8.23 13.10 25.40
N ILE A 75 8.66 12.76 26.61
CA ILE A 75 7.81 12.09 27.61
C ILE A 75 7.27 13.17 28.53
N VAL A 76 5.97 13.42 28.44
CA VAL A 76 5.32 14.56 29.08
C VAL A 76 4.25 14.04 30.05
N PRO A 77 4.13 14.59 31.27
CA PRO A 77 3.06 14.21 32.17
C PRO A 77 1.65 14.52 31.59
N PRO A 78 0.64 13.69 31.89
CA PRO A 78 -0.74 13.84 31.41
C PRO A 78 -1.35 15.24 31.47
N GLU A 79 -1.06 15.98 32.54
CA GLU A 79 -1.63 17.29 32.83
C GLU A 79 -1.21 18.39 31.84
N TYR A 80 -0.07 18.23 31.17
CA TYR A 80 0.45 19.20 30.21
C TYR A 80 -0.07 18.98 28.78
N TYR A 81 -0.85 17.92 28.54
CA TYR A 81 -1.42 17.70 27.22
C TYR A 81 -2.47 18.78 26.91
N PRO A 82 -2.34 19.47 25.76
CA PRO A 82 -3.22 20.58 25.39
C PRO A 82 -4.55 20.08 24.81
N ASP A 83 -5.51 20.99 24.61
CA ASP A 83 -6.69 20.73 23.79
C ASP A 83 -6.32 20.51 22.31
N VAL A 84 -7.07 19.63 21.64
CA VAL A 84 -6.88 19.26 20.23
C VAL A 84 -8.22 19.26 19.51
N ASP A 85 -8.31 20.00 18.42
CA ASP A 85 -9.41 19.89 17.46
C ASP A 85 -9.06 18.85 16.40
N VAL A 86 -9.94 17.88 16.15
CA VAL A 86 -9.77 16.85 15.12
C VAL A 86 -10.75 17.14 13.98
N PHE A 87 -10.23 17.61 12.86
CA PHE A 87 -11.00 17.92 11.66
C PHE A 87 -10.95 16.76 10.66
N ILE A 88 -12.12 16.23 10.34
CA ILE A 88 -12.31 15.22 9.29
C ILE A 88 -12.99 15.91 8.11
N ALA A 89 -12.25 16.15 7.02
CA ALA A 89 -12.75 16.88 5.86
C ALA A 89 -13.46 15.95 4.87
N THR A 90 -14.64 16.37 4.39
CA THR A 90 -15.40 15.63 3.39
C THR A 90 -16.13 16.54 2.41
N HIS A 91 -16.30 16.04 1.18
CA HIS A 91 -17.01 16.73 0.10
C HIS A 91 -18.12 15.87 -0.51
N ASN A 92 -17.79 14.68 -1.01
CA ASN A 92 -18.77 13.76 -1.63
C ASN A 92 -18.52 12.28 -1.29
N GLU A 93 -17.69 12.01 -0.28
CA GLU A 93 -17.43 10.67 0.18
C GLU A 93 -18.68 10.05 0.81
N PRO A 94 -18.93 8.75 0.59
CA PRO A 94 -20.08 8.07 1.16
C PRO A 94 -19.95 7.96 2.69
N VAL A 95 -21.11 7.91 3.36
CA VAL A 95 -21.21 7.81 4.83
C VAL A 95 -20.45 6.58 5.35
N ASP A 96 -20.52 5.43 4.68
CA ASP A 96 -19.80 4.21 5.09
C ASP A 96 -18.28 4.39 5.14
N LEU A 97 -17.73 5.26 4.27
CA LEU A 97 -16.31 5.57 4.29
C LEU A 97 -15.98 6.48 5.49
N LEU A 98 -16.79 7.52 5.71
CA LEU A 98 -16.65 8.44 6.84
C LEU A 98 -16.82 7.74 8.19
N TYR A 99 -17.74 6.78 8.28
CA TYR A 99 -18.01 5.97 9.46
C TYR A 99 -16.73 5.38 10.03
N LYS A 100 -15.87 4.83 9.16
CA LYS A 100 -14.60 4.20 9.57
C LYS A 100 -13.64 5.21 10.19
N THR A 101 -13.47 6.37 9.55
CA THR A 101 -12.56 7.42 10.02
C THR A 101 -13.08 8.07 11.31
N VAL A 102 -14.36 8.43 11.39
CA VAL A 102 -14.93 9.03 12.62
C VAL A 102 -14.90 8.04 13.77
N ASN A 103 -15.23 6.76 13.52
CA ASN A 103 -15.14 5.73 14.54
C ASN A 103 -13.72 5.65 15.10
N ALA A 104 -12.70 5.50 14.24
CA ALA A 104 -11.31 5.47 14.69
C ALA A 104 -10.87 6.74 15.45
N CYS A 105 -11.34 7.93 15.05
CA CYS A 105 -11.06 9.16 15.79
C CYS A 105 -11.59 9.10 17.23
N THR A 106 -12.78 8.51 17.47
CA THR A 106 -13.33 8.35 18.82
C THR A 106 -12.54 7.38 19.72
N PHE A 107 -11.74 6.49 19.13
CA PHE A 107 -10.91 5.51 19.84
C PHE A 107 -9.47 5.99 20.11
N MET A 108 -9.06 7.18 19.63
CA MET A 108 -7.70 7.70 19.84
C MET A 108 -7.38 7.93 21.31
N ASP A 109 -6.28 7.36 21.79
CA ASP A 109 -5.79 7.54 23.15
C ASP A 109 -5.39 8.99 23.41
N TYR A 110 -5.85 9.49 24.55
CA TYR A 110 -5.48 10.80 25.06
C TYR A 110 -5.68 10.82 26.58
N PRO A 111 -4.82 11.50 27.36
CA PRO A 111 -4.91 11.42 28.82
C PRO A 111 -6.22 11.98 29.39
N ASP A 112 -6.73 13.05 28.78
CA ASP A 112 -8.06 13.60 29.08
C ASP A 112 -8.89 13.67 27.80
N LYS A 113 -9.85 12.75 27.66
CA LYS A 113 -10.72 12.67 26.48
C LYS A 113 -11.57 13.94 26.27
N GLN A 114 -11.82 14.75 27.31
CA GLN A 114 -12.58 15.99 27.18
C GLN A 114 -11.82 17.08 26.42
N LYS A 115 -10.49 16.95 26.31
CA LYS A 115 -9.62 17.85 25.53
C LYS A 115 -9.55 17.50 24.05
N VAL A 116 -10.24 16.45 23.59
CA VAL A 116 -10.25 16.02 22.19
C VAL A 116 -11.60 16.34 21.56
N HIS A 117 -11.61 17.34 20.69
CA HIS A 117 -12.83 17.87 20.08
C HIS A 117 -12.90 17.42 18.62
N ILE A 118 -13.77 16.46 18.29
CA ILE A 118 -13.85 15.88 16.94
C ILE A 118 -14.94 16.58 16.12
N TYR A 119 -14.64 16.95 14.88
CA TYR A 119 -15.54 17.63 13.96
C TYR A 119 -15.55 17.00 12.56
N LEU A 120 -16.75 16.65 12.07
CA LEU A 120 -17.01 16.37 10.66
C LEU A 120 -17.21 17.69 9.91
N CYS A 121 -16.26 18.02 9.03
CA CYS A 121 -16.25 19.26 8.24
C CYS A 121 -16.76 18.95 6.83
N ASP A 122 -17.98 19.38 6.50
CA ASP A 122 -18.70 18.94 5.29
C ASP A 122 -19.00 20.10 4.33
N ASP A 123 -18.39 20.07 3.15
CA ASP A 123 -18.61 21.06 2.09
C ASP A 123 -20.06 21.10 1.60
N GLY A 124 -20.75 19.96 1.64
CA GLY A 124 -22.07 19.79 1.05
C GLY A 124 -23.23 20.16 1.97
N ALA A 125 -22.98 20.37 3.27
CA ALA A 125 -24.02 20.47 4.30
C ALA A 125 -25.05 19.32 4.21
N ARG A 126 -24.56 18.08 4.09
CA ARG A 126 -25.33 16.86 3.84
C ARG A 126 -26.02 16.34 5.12
N PRO A 127 -27.36 16.17 5.13
CA PRO A 127 -28.10 15.67 6.29
C PRO A 127 -27.62 14.31 6.79
N GLU A 128 -27.22 13.42 5.89
CA GLU A 128 -26.72 12.09 6.26
C GLU A 128 -25.37 12.12 7.00
N VAL A 129 -24.55 13.16 6.79
CA VAL A 129 -23.28 13.36 7.51
C VAL A 129 -23.53 14.02 8.87
N GLU A 130 -24.50 14.92 8.96
CA GLU A 130 -24.95 15.51 10.23
C GLU A 130 -25.52 14.43 11.17
N GLU A 131 -26.32 13.51 10.63
CA GLU A 131 -26.85 12.38 11.38
C GLU A 131 -25.73 11.43 11.86
N LEU A 132 -24.73 11.17 11.02
CA LEU A 132 -23.54 10.42 11.43
C LEU A 132 -22.80 11.11 12.59
N ALA A 133 -22.63 12.44 12.52
CA ALA A 133 -22.00 13.21 13.60
C ALA A 133 -22.77 13.04 14.92
N ARG A 134 -24.10 13.12 14.86
CA ARG A 134 -25.01 12.93 15.98
C ARG A 134 -24.92 11.52 16.57
N GLN A 135 -24.85 10.49 15.73
CA GLN A 135 -24.68 9.09 16.14
C GLN A 135 -23.38 8.87 16.94
N PHE A 136 -22.29 9.50 16.51
CA PHE A 136 -20.99 9.40 17.19
C PHE A 136 -20.79 10.38 18.35
N GLY A 137 -21.72 11.33 18.54
CA GLY A 137 -21.59 12.39 19.54
C GLY A 137 -20.45 13.37 19.24
N VAL A 138 -20.14 13.60 17.96
CA VAL A 138 -19.09 14.51 17.50
C VAL A 138 -19.68 15.78 16.87
N GLY A 139 -18.88 16.83 16.76
CA GLY A 139 -19.30 18.09 16.15
C GLY A 139 -19.54 17.97 14.64
N TYR A 140 -20.51 18.73 14.13
CA TYR A 140 -20.80 18.85 12.70
C TYR A 140 -20.64 20.29 12.23
N LEU A 141 -19.86 20.49 11.16
CA LEU A 141 -19.59 21.80 10.59
C LEU A 141 -19.90 21.78 9.08
N GLY A 142 -21.16 22.03 8.73
CA GLY A 142 -21.57 22.21 7.33
C GLY A 142 -21.15 23.58 6.76
N PHE A 143 -20.77 23.62 5.49
CA PHE A 143 -20.40 24.87 4.79
C PHE A 143 -21.05 25.00 3.39
N PRO A 144 -22.38 25.24 3.32
CA PRO A 144 -23.07 25.32 2.05
C PRO A 144 -22.55 26.51 1.21
N GLY A 145 -22.29 26.27 -0.08
CA GLY A 145 -21.83 27.31 -1.00
C GLY A 145 -20.31 27.53 -1.02
N ASN A 146 -19.53 26.60 -0.46
CA ASN A 146 -18.07 26.64 -0.54
C ASN A 146 -17.55 26.69 -1.99
N LYS A 147 -16.72 27.68 -2.28
CA LYS A 147 -16.07 27.88 -3.61
C LYS A 147 -14.58 27.51 -3.62
N HIS A 148 -14.00 27.24 -2.44
CA HIS A 148 -12.56 27.02 -2.25
C HIS A 148 -12.23 25.58 -1.86
N ALA A 149 -13.16 24.64 -2.06
CA ALA A 149 -12.99 23.21 -1.78
C ALA A 149 -12.42 22.98 -0.36
N LYS A 150 -11.53 22.00 -0.20
CA LYS A 150 -10.98 21.60 1.10
C LYS A 150 -10.39 22.77 1.92
N SER A 151 -9.67 23.71 1.31
CA SER A 151 -9.15 24.89 2.02
C SER A 151 -10.25 25.75 2.64
N GLY A 152 -11.34 25.97 1.88
CA GLY A 152 -12.50 26.73 2.38
C GLY A 152 -13.18 26.03 3.54
N ASN A 153 -13.31 24.70 3.46
CA ASN A 153 -13.89 23.87 4.51
C ASN A 153 -13.09 23.96 5.81
N LEU A 154 -11.78 23.73 5.72
CA LEU A 154 -10.88 23.74 6.87
C LEU A 154 -10.75 25.13 7.49
N ASN A 155 -10.79 26.21 6.70
CA ASN A 155 -10.83 27.57 7.24
C ASN A 155 -12.16 27.90 7.93
N ASN A 156 -13.30 27.41 7.42
CA ASN A 156 -14.58 27.52 8.12
C ASN A 156 -14.53 26.78 9.47
N ALA A 157 -13.94 25.58 9.51
CA ALA A 157 -13.73 24.84 10.74
C ALA A 157 -12.79 25.58 11.71
N LEU A 158 -11.65 26.09 11.23
CA LEU A 158 -10.69 26.88 12.00
C LEU A 158 -11.35 28.09 12.69
N SER A 159 -12.29 28.75 12.02
CA SER A 159 -13.03 29.91 12.56
C SER A 159 -14.05 29.57 13.65
N LYS A 160 -14.40 28.29 13.82
CA LYS A 160 -15.45 27.80 14.73
C LYS A 160 -14.92 26.99 15.91
N SER A 161 -13.60 26.81 16.02
CA SER A 161 -12.97 26.12 17.14
C SER A 161 -11.73 26.88 17.62
N SER A 162 -11.20 26.52 18.78
CA SER A 162 -10.17 27.33 19.47
C SER A 162 -9.02 26.51 20.07
N SER A 163 -8.97 25.20 19.86
CA SER A 163 -7.93 24.36 20.47
C SER A 163 -6.53 24.70 19.92
N PRO A 164 -5.47 24.75 20.74
CA PRO A 164 -4.14 25.17 20.31
C PRO A 164 -3.50 24.25 19.25
N LEU A 165 -3.95 22.99 19.16
CA LEU A 165 -3.52 22.04 18.14
C LEU A 165 -4.70 21.56 17.30
N ILE A 166 -4.42 21.29 16.03
CA ILE A 166 -5.40 20.86 15.03
C ILE A 166 -4.90 19.60 14.36
N ALA A 167 -5.62 18.49 14.52
CA ALA A 167 -5.44 17.28 13.74
C ALA A 167 -6.28 17.34 12.46
N THR A 168 -5.70 16.99 11.31
CA THR A 168 -6.46 16.95 10.03
C THR A 168 -6.45 15.54 9.44
N PHE A 169 -7.63 15.05 9.09
CA PHE A 169 -7.83 13.78 8.38
C PHE A 169 -8.69 13.95 7.13
N ASP A 170 -8.30 13.28 6.05
CA ASP A 170 -9.20 13.01 4.93
C ASP A 170 -10.26 11.97 5.33
N ALA A 171 -11.42 12.04 4.67
CA ALA A 171 -12.53 11.12 4.88
C ALA A 171 -12.21 9.62 4.74
N ASP A 172 -11.13 9.26 4.03
CA ASP A 172 -10.68 7.87 3.87
C ASP A 172 -9.44 7.52 4.71
N MET A 173 -8.92 8.43 5.54
CA MET A 173 -7.74 8.19 6.37
C MET A 173 -8.15 7.78 7.78
N ILE A 174 -7.88 6.53 8.14
CA ILE A 174 -8.29 5.93 9.41
C ILE A 174 -7.10 5.99 10.39
N PRO A 175 -7.14 6.80 11.46
CA PRO A 175 -6.06 6.87 12.44
C PRO A 175 -5.96 5.62 13.30
N GLN A 176 -4.74 5.31 13.74
CA GLN A 176 -4.50 4.36 14.83
C GLN A 176 -4.82 5.02 16.17
N HIS A 177 -5.13 4.21 17.18
CA HIS A 177 -5.42 4.73 18.52
C HIS A 177 -4.28 5.57 19.10
N THR A 178 -3.02 5.27 18.75
CA THR A 178 -1.84 5.99 19.25
C THR A 178 -1.57 7.33 18.57
N PHE A 179 -2.34 7.74 17.56
CA PHE A 179 -2.01 8.88 16.70
C PHE A 179 -1.70 10.15 17.50
N LEU A 180 -2.59 10.55 18.42
CA LEU A 180 -2.39 11.76 19.24
C LEU A 180 -1.21 11.60 20.18
N MET A 181 -1.12 10.47 20.88
CA MET A 181 -0.04 10.17 21.82
C MET A 181 1.34 10.17 21.16
N LYS A 182 1.45 9.83 19.87
CA LYS A 182 2.71 9.81 19.12
C LYS A 182 3.03 11.09 18.36
N THR A 183 2.15 12.09 18.38
CA THR A 183 2.32 13.34 17.61
C THR A 183 2.26 14.59 18.47
N VAL A 184 1.31 14.69 19.40
CA VAL A 184 1.13 15.86 20.28
C VAL A 184 2.36 16.17 21.13
N PRO A 185 3.07 15.18 21.73
CA PRO A 185 4.21 15.49 22.61
C PRO A 185 5.31 16.32 21.95
N TYR A 186 5.52 16.23 20.64
CA TYR A 186 6.52 17.05 19.94
C TYR A 186 6.29 18.56 20.10
N PHE A 187 5.04 19.02 20.22
CA PHE A 187 4.74 20.45 20.42
C PHE A 187 5.20 20.95 21.80
N MET A 188 5.44 20.03 22.74
CA MET A 188 5.97 20.31 24.07
C MET A 188 7.48 20.55 24.06
N LEU A 189 8.20 20.34 22.95
CA LEU A 189 9.64 20.65 22.85
C LEU A 189 9.96 22.13 23.09
N SER A 190 8.98 23.00 22.86
CA SER A 190 9.07 24.43 23.15
C SER A 190 9.12 24.74 24.65
N THR A 191 8.55 23.86 25.49
CA THR A 191 8.39 24.05 26.93
C THR A 191 9.06 22.96 27.76
N PHE A 192 9.54 21.88 27.15
CA PHE A 192 10.24 20.78 27.79
C PHE A 192 11.64 20.59 27.18
N ILE A 193 12.56 20.15 28.02
CA ILE A 193 13.94 19.81 27.66
C ILE A 193 14.31 18.47 28.28
N LYS A 194 15.15 17.70 27.58
CA LYS A 194 15.71 16.45 28.04
C LYS A 194 17.06 16.73 28.72
N GLU A 195 17.16 16.38 30.00
CA GLU A 195 18.39 16.49 30.80
C GLU A 195 18.68 15.12 31.44
N ASN A 196 19.86 14.54 31.18
CA ASN A 196 20.26 13.23 31.70
C ASN A 196 19.21 12.12 31.47
N GLU A 197 18.69 12.03 30.24
CA GLU A 197 17.63 11.09 29.84
C GLU A 197 16.25 11.30 30.50
N VAL A 198 16.08 12.37 31.29
CA VAL A 198 14.81 12.71 31.95
C VAL A 198 14.25 14.00 31.34
N TRP A 199 12.94 13.98 31.05
CA TRP A 199 12.23 15.16 30.56
C TRP A 199 11.76 16.03 31.72
N ARG A 200 12.00 17.33 31.62
CA ARG A 200 11.49 18.32 32.57
C ARG A 200 11.04 19.60 31.85
N PRO A 201 10.19 20.42 32.48
CA PRO A 201 9.91 21.76 31.99
C PRO A 201 11.21 22.59 31.86
N ARG A 202 11.25 23.41 30.81
CA ARG A 202 12.28 24.43 30.60
C ARG A 202 12.12 25.54 31.62
N ARG A 203 13.24 26.09 32.06
CA ARG A 203 13.28 27.37 32.79
C ARG A 203 13.13 28.53 31.82
N GLU A 204 12.80 29.71 32.32
CA GLU A 204 12.62 30.91 31.47
C GLU A 204 13.86 31.24 30.64
N ASP A 205 15.06 31.02 31.18
CA ASP A 205 16.35 31.23 30.50
C ASP A 205 16.70 30.16 29.46
N GLU A 206 16.02 28.99 29.50
CA GLU A 206 16.21 27.87 28.59
C GLU A 206 15.19 27.85 27.43
N MET A 207 14.25 28.81 27.41
CA MET A 207 13.28 28.94 26.34
C MET A 207 13.94 29.53 25.09
N ASP A 208 13.82 28.84 23.95
CA ASP A 208 14.24 29.37 22.67
C ASP A 208 13.04 30.02 21.96
N PRO A 209 12.95 31.36 21.91
CA PRO A 209 11.83 32.04 21.24
C PRO A 209 11.81 31.79 19.72
N LYS A 210 12.89 31.27 19.14
CA LYS A 210 12.95 30.89 17.72
C LYS A 210 12.43 29.48 17.45
N PHE A 211 12.33 28.63 18.48
CA PHE A 211 11.79 27.29 18.32
C PHE A 211 10.26 27.35 18.26
N LYS A 212 9.72 27.28 17.03
CA LYS A 212 8.27 27.22 16.79
C LYS A 212 7.95 25.98 15.99
N LEU A 213 7.27 24.99 16.56
CA LEU A 213 6.82 23.82 15.80
C LEU A 213 5.49 24.12 15.12
N GLY A 214 5.47 24.12 13.79
CA GLY A 214 4.30 24.45 12.98
C GLY A 214 3.43 23.23 12.71
N LEU A 215 4.05 22.09 12.38
CA LEU A 215 3.32 20.84 12.14
C LEU A 215 4.16 19.59 12.41
N VAL A 216 3.47 18.49 12.68
CA VAL A 216 3.99 17.13 12.75
C VAL A 216 3.21 16.26 11.77
N GLN A 217 3.85 15.87 10.68
CA GLN A 217 3.32 15.00 9.64
C GLN A 217 3.69 13.55 9.92
N THR A 218 2.69 12.67 9.98
CA THR A 218 2.93 11.21 9.98
C THR A 218 2.86 10.66 8.55
N PRO A 219 3.54 9.56 8.20
CA PRO A 219 3.50 9.03 6.84
C PRO A 219 2.08 8.69 6.38
N GLN A 220 1.72 9.10 5.17
CA GLN A 220 0.53 8.59 4.50
C GLN A 220 0.81 7.19 3.97
N SER A 221 0.10 6.21 4.51
CA SER A 221 0.15 4.82 4.07
C SER A 221 -1.26 4.32 3.73
N PHE A 222 -1.35 3.14 3.11
CA PHE A 222 -2.59 2.62 2.56
C PHE A 222 -2.78 1.16 2.95
N TYR A 223 -4.01 0.77 3.26
CA TYR A 223 -4.32 -0.60 3.67
C TYR A 223 -4.64 -1.51 2.48
N ASN A 224 -5.05 -0.95 1.35
CA ASN A 224 -5.30 -1.68 0.11
C ASN A 224 -4.09 -1.60 -0.84
N PRO A 225 -3.84 -2.65 -1.65
CA PRO A 225 -2.76 -2.63 -2.61
C PRO A 225 -3.00 -1.53 -3.65
N ASP A 226 -1.94 -0.81 -4.01
CA ASP A 226 -2.01 0.14 -5.12
C ASP A 226 -2.04 -0.56 -6.47
N LEU A 227 -2.21 0.22 -7.54
CA LEU A 227 -2.25 -0.33 -8.88
C LEU A 227 -0.93 -0.98 -9.31
N PHE A 228 0.21 -0.55 -8.77
CA PHE A 228 1.50 -1.16 -9.11
C PHE A 228 1.59 -2.55 -8.52
N GLN A 229 1.21 -2.70 -7.25
CA GLN A 229 1.09 -3.97 -6.56
C GLN A 229 0.03 -4.87 -7.23
N PHE A 230 -1.17 -4.35 -7.46
CA PHE A 230 -2.31 -5.13 -7.93
C PHE A 230 -2.22 -5.53 -9.41
N ASN A 231 -1.96 -4.57 -10.32
CA ASN A 231 -1.90 -4.85 -11.75
C ASN A 231 -0.65 -5.65 -12.14
N LEU A 232 0.45 -5.54 -11.38
CA LEU A 232 1.68 -6.29 -11.66
C LEU A 232 1.82 -7.57 -10.82
N TYR A 233 0.77 -7.98 -10.10
CA TYR A 233 0.78 -9.17 -9.24
C TYR A 233 1.94 -9.22 -8.23
N ALA A 234 2.29 -8.04 -7.70
CA ALA A 234 3.44 -7.76 -6.85
C ALA A 234 3.06 -7.42 -5.40
N GLU A 235 1.84 -7.74 -4.96
CA GLU A 235 1.30 -7.41 -3.62
C GLU A 235 2.08 -8.04 -2.46
N GLN A 236 3.01 -8.96 -2.74
CA GLN A 236 3.89 -9.59 -1.75
C GLN A 236 5.37 -9.24 -1.95
N GLY A 237 5.71 -8.57 -3.05
CA GLY A 237 7.10 -8.34 -3.47
C GLY A 237 7.54 -6.88 -3.40
N ILE A 238 6.61 -5.92 -3.47
CA ILE A 238 6.92 -4.49 -3.44
C ILE A 238 6.05 -3.72 -2.45
N PRO A 239 6.60 -2.66 -1.83
CA PRO A 239 5.82 -1.71 -1.05
C PRO A 239 4.90 -0.85 -1.92
N ASN A 240 3.99 -0.15 -1.24
CA ASN A 240 3.17 0.87 -1.88
C ASN A 240 4.07 1.95 -2.49
N GLU A 241 3.71 2.45 -3.66
CA GLU A 241 4.46 3.46 -4.38
C GLU A 241 4.73 4.72 -3.53
N GLN A 242 3.71 5.15 -2.77
CA GLN A 242 3.75 6.39 -1.99
C GLN A 242 4.57 6.28 -0.70
N ASP A 243 4.81 5.06 -0.20
CA ASP A 243 5.62 4.84 1.00
C ASP A 243 7.04 5.40 0.81
N PHE A 244 7.58 5.36 -0.40
CA PHE A 244 8.90 5.95 -0.69
C PHE A 244 8.94 7.46 -0.42
N PHE A 245 7.88 8.19 -0.78
CA PHE A 245 7.80 9.61 -0.45
C PHE A 245 7.54 9.80 1.05
N SER A 246 6.49 9.18 1.58
CA SER A 246 5.99 9.44 2.93
C SER A 246 6.93 8.97 4.03
N ARG A 247 7.55 7.79 3.89
CA ARG A 247 8.36 7.13 4.93
C ARG A 247 9.86 7.31 4.76
N GLU A 248 10.29 7.91 3.64
CA GLU A 248 11.71 8.10 3.37
C GLU A 248 12.00 9.53 2.93
N VAL A 249 11.56 9.96 1.75
CA VAL A 249 11.89 11.30 1.23
C VAL A 249 11.42 12.42 2.16
N ASN A 250 10.16 12.40 2.62
CA ASN A 250 9.62 13.46 3.46
C ASN A 250 10.30 13.51 4.84
N ILE A 251 10.80 12.37 5.34
CA ILE A 251 11.57 12.29 6.59
C ILE A 251 12.97 12.87 6.40
N LEU A 252 13.60 12.62 5.24
CA LEU A 252 14.88 13.23 4.91
C LEU A 252 14.80 14.76 4.84
N ARG A 253 13.64 15.31 4.49
CA ARG A 253 13.38 16.75 4.48
C ARG A 253 13.34 17.41 5.86
N ASN A 254 13.32 16.62 6.95
CA ASN A 254 13.59 17.16 8.30
C ASN A 254 14.95 17.89 8.32
N ALA A 255 15.94 17.39 7.57
CA ALA A 255 17.29 17.93 7.53
C ALA A 255 17.39 19.37 6.99
N SER A 256 16.43 19.79 6.16
CA SER A 256 16.39 21.12 5.56
C SER A 256 15.17 21.92 6.01
N ASN A 257 14.43 21.48 7.03
CA ASN A 257 13.14 22.04 7.44
C ASN A 257 12.22 22.29 6.23
N ALA A 258 12.08 21.28 5.37
CA ALA A 258 11.32 21.36 4.11
C ALA A 258 10.23 20.28 4.04
N VAL A 259 9.77 19.79 5.20
CA VAL A 259 8.75 18.74 5.28
C VAL A 259 7.45 19.23 4.65
N ALA A 260 6.92 18.40 3.75
CA ALA A 260 5.64 18.67 3.13
C ALA A 260 4.50 18.24 4.06
N TYR A 261 3.55 19.15 4.27
CA TYR A 261 2.20 18.76 4.68
C TYR A 261 1.50 18.14 3.47
N THR A 262 0.92 16.96 3.68
CA THR A 262 0.36 16.10 2.62
C THR A 262 -1.18 16.07 2.64
N GLY A 263 -1.80 16.95 3.43
CA GLY A 263 -3.24 17.14 3.48
C GLY A 263 -3.98 16.30 4.52
N SER A 264 -3.31 15.29 5.11
CA SER A 264 -3.91 14.43 6.14
C SER A 264 -2.84 13.90 7.09
N ASN A 265 -3.27 13.27 8.18
CA ASN A 265 -2.44 12.53 9.13
C ASN A 265 -1.41 13.44 9.82
N THR A 266 -1.84 14.66 10.16
CA THR A 266 -0.96 15.73 10.63
C THR A 266 -1.58 16.44 11.83
N ILE A 267 -0.76 16.81 12.80
CA ILE A 267 -1.09 17.82 13.82
C ILE A 267 -0.45 19.15 13.42
N ILE A 268 -1.19 20.24 13.50
CA ILE A 268 -0.77 21.59 13.13
C ILE A 268 -0.97 22.52 14.32
N SER A 269 -0.03 23.44 14.54
CA SER A 269 -0.17 24.52 15.51
C SER A 269 -1.23 25.52 15.02
N ARG A 270 -2.23 25.82 15.87
CA ARG A 270 -3.22 26.86 15.59
C ARG A 270 -2.55 28.22 15.41
N GLN A 271 -1.65 28.59 16.31
CA GLN A 271 -0.90 29.85 16.19
C GLN A 271 -0.17 29.93 14.85
N GLY A 272 0.46 28.84 14.42
CA GLY A 272 1.10 28.77 13.10
C GLY A 272 0.12 28.99 11.95
N MET A 273 -1.09 28.44 12.04
CA MET A 273 -2.15 28.67 11.04
C MET A 273 -2.64 30.12 11.03
N GLU A 274 -2.78 30.75 12.20
CA GLU A 274 -3.17 32.15 12.32
C GLU A 274 -2.10 33.09 11.75
N ASP A 275 -0.82 32.84 12.05
CA ASP A 275 0.32 33.62 11.55
C ASP A 275 0.41 33.62 10.01
N ILE A 276 0.03 32.52 9.35
CA ILE A 276 0.03 32.43 7.87
C ILE A 276 -1.30 32.85 7.22
N GLY A 277 -2.31 33.22 8.01
CA GLY A 277 -3.64 33.61 7.55
C GLY A 277 -4.57 32.45 7.13
N GLY A 278 -4.40 31.27 7.74
CA GLY A 278 -5.19 30.07 7.47
C GLY A 278 -4.70 29.25 6.27
N PHE A 279 -5.51 28.26 5.86
CA PHE A 279 -5.22 27.42 4.70
C PHE A 279 -5.28 28.24 3.39
N PRO A 280 -4.29 28.11 2.49
CA PRO A 280 -4.25 28.84 1.23
C PRO A 280 -5.47 28.58 0.33
N LEU A 281 -6.11 29.65 -0.16
CA LEU A 281 -7.35 29.57 -0.96
C LEU A 281 -7.13 29.56 -2.48
N ASN A 282 -5.94 29.95 -2.96
CA ASN A 282 -5.65 30.19 -4.38
C ASN A 282 -4.65 29.16 -4.97
N THR A 283 -4.78 27.90 -4.56
CA THR A 283 -3.94 26.79 -5.01
C THR A 283 -4.74 25.48 -5.04
N ILE A 284 -4.30 24.53 -5.85
CA ILE A 284 -4.92 23.20 -5.95
C ILE A 284 -4.34 22.23 -4.90
N THR A 285 -3.18 22.54 -4.33
CA THR A 285 -2.51 21.78 -3.26
C THR A 285 -2.25 22.73 -2.10
N GLU A 286 -3.32 23.04 -1.38
CA GLU A 286 -3.29 23.92 -0.19
C GLU A 286 -2.39 23.37 0.89
N ASP A 287 -2.31 22.05 0.98
CA ASP A 287 -1.51 21.31 1.92
C ASP A 287 -0.01 21.63 1.78
N PHE A 288 0.53 21.40 0.58
CA PHE A 288 1.93 21.66 0.30
C PHE A 288 2.27 23.14 0.47
N GLU A 289 1.40 24.04 0.00
CA GLU A 289 1.60 25.48 0.16
C GLU A 289 1.57 25.93 1.63
N THR A 290 0.72 25.32 2.48
CA THR A 290 0.66 25.59 3.93
C THR A 290 2.02 25.32 4.58
N SER A 291 2.65 24.18 4.28
CA SER A 291 3.98 23.87 4.84
C SER A 291 5.05 24.88 4.45
N ILE A 292 5.05 25.37 3.20
CA ILE A 292 5.98 26.41 2.75
C ILE A 292 5.75 27.72 3.53
N ARG A 293 4.48 28.13 3.69
CA ARG A 293 4.15 29.39 4.38
C ARG A 293 4.54 29.34 5.85
N LEU A 294 4.31 28.21 6.54
CA LEU A 294 4.76 28.01 7.91
C LEU A 294 6.28 28.18 8.02
N GLN A 295 7.04 27.53 7.14
CA GLN A 295 8.50 27.66 7.14
C GLN A 295 8.98 29.09 6.80
N GLN A 296 8.26 29.81 5.94
CA GLN A 296 8.55 31.21 5.62
C GLN A 296 8.32 32.15 6.81
N GLU A 297 7.43 31.78 7.73
CA GLU A 297 7.21 32.48 9.01
C GLU A 297 8.09 31.92 10.16
N GLY A 298 9.06 31.06 9.82
CA GLY A 298 10.07 30.56 10.75
C GLY A 298 9.66 29.31 11.53
N TYR A 299 8.52 28.70 11.21
CA TYR A 299 8.10 27.45 11.87
C TYR A 299 8.89 26.24 11.36
N ILE A 300 9.11 25.30 12.26
CA ILE A 300 9.64 23.98 11.99
C ILE A 300 8.48 23.07 11.57
N THR A 301 8.65 22.39 10.43
CA THR A 301 7.74 21.34 9.98
C THR A 301 8.46 20.01 10.09
N TYR A 302 7.87 19.04 10.79
CA TYR A 302 8.54 17.79 11.13
C TYR A 302 7.78 16.56 10.62
N ALA A 303 8.50 15.56 10.09
CA ALA A 303 7.94 14.29 9.65
C ALA A 303 8.40 13.14 10.55
N THR A 304 7.46 12.31 11.01
CA THR A 304 7.74 11.13 11.82
C THR A 304 7.96 9.87 10.96
N GLN A 305 8.58 8.84 11.54
CA GLN A 305 8.85 7.56 10.85
C GLN A 305 7.70 6.56 10.91
N GLU A 306 6.88 6.65 11.95
CA GLU A 306 5.84 5.67 12.22
C GLU A 306 4.54 6.05 11.52
N VAL A 307 3.99 5.11 10.75
CA VAL A 307 2.64 5.22 10.19
C VAL A 307 1.65 5.25 11.35
N GLN A 308 0.79 6.27 11.39
CA GLN A 308 -0.23 6.44 12.43
C GLN A 308 -1.64 6.57 11.87
N ALA A 309 -1.80 6.47 10.56
CA ALA A 309 -3.08 6.39 9.90
C ALA A 309 -2.90 5.71 8.54
N ALA A 310 -3.94 5.01 8.08
CA ALA A 310 -3.94 4.38 6.77
C ALA A 310 -5.23 4.67 6.03
N GLY A 311 -5.11 4.95 4.73
CA GLY A 311 -6.27 5.21 3.89
C GLY A 311 -6.41 4.28 2.70
N GLN A 312 -7.25 4.70 1.74
CA GLN A 312 -7.46 3.98 0.49
C GLN A 312 -6.71 4.62 -0.68
N THR A 313 -6.05 3.80 -1.49
CA THR A 313 -5.46 4.24 -2.77
C THR A 313 -6.44 4.08 -3.93
N THR A 314 -6.18 4.80 -5.02
CA THR A 314 -7.03 4.78 -6.21
C THR A 314 -7.06 3.40 -6.87
N THR A 315 -8.25 2.97 -7.31
CA THR A 315 -8.47 1.63 -7.88
C THR A 315 -8.52 1.60 -9.40
N THR A 316 -8.40 2.74 -10.08
CA THR A 316 -8.38 2.81 -11.55
C THR A 316 -7.20 3.63 -12.08
N VAL A 317 -6.66 3.22 -13.23
CA VAL A 317 -5.56 3.94 -13.90
C VAL A 317 -5.93 5.40 -14.18
N LYS A 318 -7.18 5.64 -14.61
CA LYS A 318 -7.68 7.00 -14.89
C LYS A 318 -7.69 7.88 -13.65
N SER A 319 -8.19 7.38 -12.51
CA SER A 319 -8.19 8.15 -11.25
C SER A 319 -6.77 8.42 -10.75
N MET A 320 -5.87 7.43 -10.88
CA MET A 320 -4.46 7.58 -10.49
C MET A 320 -3.75 8.66 -11.31
N ILE A 321 -3.88 8.61 -12.65
CA ILE A 321 -3.27 9.63 -13.54
C ILE A 321 -3.81 11.02 -13.21
N LYS A 322 -5.12 11.17 -13.04
CA LYS A 322 -5.72 12.46 -12.64
C LYS A 322 -5.18 12.97 -11.30
N GLN A 323 -5.02 12.08 -10.31
CA GLN A 323 -4.43 12.43 -9.02
C GLN A 323 -2.99 12.92 -9.18
N ARG A 324 -2.16 12.23 -9.97
CA ARG A 324 -0.77 12.65 -10.22
C ARG A 324 -0.67 13.96 -11.01
N ILE A 325 -1.55 14.19 -11.99
CA ILE A 325 -1.63 15.47 -12.71
C ILE A 325 -1.93 16.61 -11.73
N ARG A 326 -2.93 16.41 -10.86
CA ARG A 326 -3.31 17.41 -9.84
C ARG A 326 -2.14 17.75 -8.92
N TRP A 327 -1.40 16.74 -8.44
CA TRP A 327 -0.23 16.95 -7.60
C TRP A 327 0.90 17.67 -8.33
N ALA A 328 1.20 17.26 -9.56
CA ALA A 328 2.24 17.89 -10.38
C ALA A 328 1.99 19.38 -10.56
N ARG A 329 0.76 19.72 -10.98
CA ARG A 329 0.37 21.11 -11.22
C ARG A 329 0.30 21.91 -9.92
N GLY A 330 -0.33 21.35 -8.88
CA GLY A 330 -0.46 22.05 -7.60
C GLY A 330 0.89 22.34 -6.94
N ILE A 331 1.84 21.39 -6.95
CA ILE A 331 3.17 21.62 -6.39
C ILE A 331 3.91 22.71 -7.16
N ILE A 332 3.90 22.66 -8.50
CA ILE A 332 4.53 23.70 -9.33
C ILE A 332 3.89 25.07 -9.05
N GLN A 333 2.56 25.13 -9.01
CA GLN A 333 1.81 26.34 -8.69
C GLN A 333 2.18 26.89 -7.30
N SER A 334 2.24 26.02 -6.29
CA SER A 334 2.56 26.41 -4.91
C SER A 334 3.98 26.96 -4.78
N LEU A 335 4.94 26.35 -5.48
CA LEU A 335 6.33 26.83 -5.54
C LEU A 335 6.44 28.19 -6.24
N GLN A 336 5.63 28.42 -7.29
CA GLN A 336 5.56 29.71 -7.98
C GLN A 336 4.87 30.79 -7.12
N ASN A 337 3.76 30.46 -6.46
CA ASN A 337 2.99 31.37 -5.60
C ASN A 337 3.85 31.88 -4.43
N THR A 338 4.57 30.97 -3.79
CA THR A 338 5.42 31.27 -2.61
C THR A 338 6.83 31.71 -2.97
N ARG A 339 7.22 31.55 -4.25
CA ARG A 339 8.59 31.73 -4.75
C ARG A 339 9.63 30.94 -3.93
N ALA A 340 9.25 29.77 -3.41
CA ALA A 340 10.05 29.03 -2.43
C ALA A 340 11.52 28.81 -2.84
N PRO A 341 11.85 28.42 -4.09
CA PRO A 341 13.25 28.20 -4.49
C PRO A 341 14.16 29.44 -4.44
N ILE A 342 13.59 30.65 -4.45
CA ILE A 342 14.34 31.91 -4.49
C ILE A 342 14.01 32.85 -3.32
N SER A 343 13.11 32.45 -2.42
CA SER A 343 12.62 33.30 -1.33
C SER A 343 13.71 33.57 -0.28
N GLY A 344 13.98 34.85 0.00
CA GLY A 344 14.92 35.26 1.05
C GLY A 344 14.45 34.93 2.48
N LYS A 345 13.18 34.55 2.65
CA LYS A 345 12.62 34.09 3.94
C LYS A 345 13.05 32.67 4.31
N LEU A 346 13.56 31.89 3.35
CA LEU A 346 13.91 30.48 3.58
C LEU A 346 15.43 30.27 3.61
N PRO A 347 15.93 29.38 4.50
CA PRO A 347 17.34 28.97 4.49
C PRO A 347 17.77 28.42 3.13
N PHE A 348 19.08 28.49 2.84
CA PHE A 348 19.62 28.01 1.56
C PHE A 348 19.25 26.56 1.25
N TRP A 349 19.43 25.65 2.20
CA TRP A 349 19.14 24.23 1.98
C TRP A 349 17.64 23.95 1.80
N THR A 350 16.76 24.69 2.48
CA THR A 350 15.30 24.62 2.27
C THR A 350 14.94 25.01 0.83
N ARG A 351 15.54 26.10 0.32
CA ARG A 351 15.37 26.53 -1.08
C ARG A 351 15.83 25.47 -2.08
N VAL A 352 16.98 24.85 -1.84
CA VAL A 352 17.52 23.76 -2.67
C VAL A 352 16.56 22.55 -2.68
N THR A 353 16.00 22.17 -1.54
CA THR A 353 14.99 21.09 -1.47
C THR A 353 13.70 21.43 -2.23
N TYR A 354 13.28 22.69 -2.21
CA TYR A 354 12.14 23.12 -3.02
C TYR A 354 12.44 23.17 -4.52
N LEU A 355 13.66 23.53 -4.91
CA LEU A 355 14.13 23.39 -6.29
C LEU A 355 14.16 21.91 -6.71
N SER A 356 14.66 21.02 -5.86
CA SER A 356 14.63 19.56 -6.08
C SER A 356 13.20 19.05 -6.26
N SER A 357 12.24 19.55 -5.46
CA SER A 357 10.81 19.24 -5.58
C SER A 357 10.22 19.69 -6.92
N PHE A 358 10.62 20.85 -7.43
CA PHE A 358 10.25 21.32 -8.76
C PHE A 358 10.82 20.41 -9.86
N LEU A 359 12.12 20.11 -9.77
CA LEU A 359 12.85 19.30 -10.74
C LEU A 359 12.40 17.84 -10.78
N TYR A 360 11.90 17.29 -9.67
CA TYR A 360 11.31 15.96 -9.62
C TYR A 360 10.18 15.80 -10.65
N TRP A 361 9.29 16.79 -10.80
CA TRP A 361 8.21 16.71 -11.78
C TRP A 361 8.70 16.77 -13.24
N TRP A 362 9.94 17.20 -13.47
CA TRP A 362 10.59 17.14 -14.78
C TRP A 362 11.29 15.80 -15.06
N SER A 363 11.39 14.90 -14.06
CA SER A 363 11.97 13.56 -14.26
C SER A 363 11.21 12.74 -15.31
N PHE A 364 9.90 12.96 -15.44
CA PHE A 364 9.07 12.32 -16.46
C PHE A 364 9.50 12.71 -17.88
N PHE A 365 9.84 13.98 -18.10
CA PHE A 365 10.41 14.41 -19.38
C PHE A 365 11.80 13.81 -19.61
N ASN A 366 12.65 13.79 -18.57
CA ASN A 366 13.97 13.16 -18.63
C ASN A 366 13.86 11.67 -19.01
N ARG A 367 12.85 10.96 -18.48
CA ARG A 367 12.59 9.55 -18.80
C ARG A 367 12.28 9.35 -20.28
N LEU A 368 11.53 10.27 -20.91
CA LEU A 368 11.29 10.23 -22.35
C LEU A 368 12.59 10.38 -23.14
N ILE A 369 13.43 11.35 -22.77
CA ILE A 369 14.73 11.58 -23.41
C ILE A 369 15.64 10.34 -23.27
N PHE A 370 15.68 9.70 -22.10
CA PHE A 370 16.46 8.47 -21.89
C PHE A 370 15.95 7.26 -22.69
N ILE A 371 14.65 7.19 -23.01
CA ILE A 371 14.10 6.14 -23.88
C ILE A 371 14.40 6.46 -25.35
N LEU A 372 14.20 7.72 -25.76
CA LEU A 372 14.39 8.15 -27.15
C LEU A 372 15.85 8.16 -27.58
N ALA A 373 16.80 8.53 -26.71
CA ALA A 373 18.20 8.68 -27.09
C ALA A 373 18.81 7.44 -27.77
N PRO A 374 18.75 6.22 -27.18
CA PRO A 374 19.25 5.02 -27.85
C PRO A 374 18.42 4.61 -29.07
N ILE A 375 17.10 4.88 -29.09
CA ILE A 375 16.24 4.59 -30.26
C ILE A 375 16.66 5.46 -31.44
N LEU A 376 16.83 6.76 -31.21
CA LEU A 376 17.18 7.73 -32.25
C LEU A 376 18.52 7.36 -32.92
N PHE A 377 19.51 7.00 -32.11
CA PHE A 377 20.80 6.54 -32.62
C PHE A 377 20.68 5.20 -33.36
N ALA A 378 20.08 4.18 -32.75
CA ALA A 378 20.04 2.82 -33.30
C ALA A 378 19.14 2.69 -34.55
N LEU A 379 18.05 3.46 -34.61
CA LEU A 379 17.05 3.36 -35.68
C LEU A 379 17.27 4.35 -36.83
N PHE A 380 17.85 5.52 -36.55
CA PHE A 380 17.97 6.61 -37.53
C PHE A 380 19.41 7.11 -37.71
N ASP A 381 20.40 6.50 -37.05
CA ASP A 381 21.79 6.97 -36.99
C ASP A 381 21.90 8.42 -36.48
N PHE A 382 20.91 8.85 -35.71
CA PHE A 382 20.83 10.21 -35.19
C PHE A 382 21.75 10.33 -33.96
N GLN A 383 22.97 10.80 -34.19
CA GLN A 383 24.01 10.89 -33.18
C GLN A 383 23.76 12.03 -32.18
N ILE A 384 23.46 11.65 -30.94
CA ILE A 384 23.17 12.57 -29.82
C ILE A 384 24.40 12.73 -28.89
N VAL A 385 25.29 11.73 -28.90
CA VAL A 385 26.51 11.69 -28.09
C VAL A 385 27.67 11.31 -29.00
N ASN A 386 28.65 12.18 -29.14
CA ASN A 386 29.88 11.93 -29.90
C ASN A 386 30.98 11.43 -28.97
N THR A 387 31.27 10.13 -29.01
CA THR A 387 32.29 9.53 -28.15
C THR A 387 32.69 8.14 -28.62
N THR A 388 33.84 7.65 -28.15
CA THR A 388 34.29 6.27 -28.35
C THR A 388 33.82 5.35 -27.23
N PHE A 389 33.80 4.04 -27.51
CA PHE A 389 33.44 3.01 -26.53
C PHE A 389 34.26 3.10 -25.23
N TRP A 390 35.58 3.28 -25.35
CA TRP A 390 36.48 3.34 -24.18
C TRP A 390 36.26 4.59 -23.33
N GLN A 391 35.98 5.74 -23.96
CA GLN A 391 35.66 6.95 -23.23
C GLN A 391 34.40 6.77 -22.39
N ILE A 392 33.32 6.18 -22.96
CA ILE A 392 32.12 5.87 -22.17
C ILE A 392 32.47 4.96 -21.00
N LEU A 393 33.24 3.89 -21.21
CA LEU A 393 33.59 2.99 -20.11
C LEU A 393 34.40 3.67 -19.01
N ILE A 394 35.27 4.63 -19.32
CA ILE A 394 36.07 5.33 -18.31
C ILE A 394 35.23 6.33 -17.51
N PHE A 395 34.33 7.06 -18.15
CA PHE A 395 33.57 8.14 -17.50
C PHE A 395 32.20 7.69 -16.96
N TRP A 396 31.46 6.90 -17.72
CA TRP A 396 30.10 6.48 -17.37
C TRP A 396 30.08 5.27 -16.43
N LEU A 397 30.90 4.23 -16.69
CA LEU A 397 30.77 2.98 -15.93
C LEU A 397 31.08 3.16 -14.43
N PRO A 398 32.16 3.86 -14.00
CA PRO A 398 32.42 4.09 -12.59
C PRO A 398 31.33 4.93 -11.93
N SER A 399 30.88 6.01 -12.59
CA SER A 399 29.82 6.87 -12.04
C SER A 399 28.50 6.11 -11.90
N TYR A 400 28.10 5.32 -12.90
CA TYR A 400 26.91 4.47 -12.86
C TYR A 400 26.98 3.38 -11.79
N PHE A 401 28.13 2.71 -11.66
CA PHE A 401 28.34 1.67 -10.65
C PHE A 401 28.25 2.22 -9.22
N PHE A 402 28.99 3.29 -8.94
CA PHE A 402 28.95 3.94 -7.61
C PHE A 402 27.60 4.60 -7.32
N TYR A 403 26.90 5.12 -8.34
CA TYR A 403 25.52 5.55 -8.18
C TYR A 403 24.60 4.40 -7.76
N SER A 404 24.67 3.25 -8.45
CA SER A 404 23.85 2.07 -8.12
C SER A 404 24.14 1.57 -6.70
N LEU A 405 25.41 1.57 -6.29
CA LEU A 405 25.82 1.18 -4.94
C LEU A 405 25.32 2.17 -3.88
N SER A 406 25.49 3.47 -4.10
CA SER A 406 25.02 4.52 -3.19
C SER A 406 23.50 4.52 -3.04
N MET A 407 22.75 4.27 -4.11
CA MET A 407 21.30 4.16 -4.03
C MET A 407 20.82 3.04 -3.09
N ARG A 408 21.60 1.95 -2.93
CA ARG A 408 21.31 0.89 -1.94
C ARG A 408 21.48 1.35 -0.49
N TYR A 409 22.35 2.31 -0.23
CA TYR A 409 22.51 2.91 1.10
C TYR A 409 21.51 4.05 1.36
N LEU A 410 21.05 4.72 0.29
CA LEU A 410 20.05 5.77 0.39
C LEU A 410 18.70 5.20 0.78
N SER A 411 18.23 4.16 0.08
CA SER A 411 16.90 3.57 0.31
C SER A 411 16.92 2.44 1.34
N SER A 412 15.91 2.41 2.20
CA SER A 412 15.64 1.35 3.18
C SER A 412 15.03 0.10 2.55
N ASN A 413 15.42 -0.21 1.30
CA ASN A 413 14.80 -1.20 0.42
C ASN A 413 13.31 -0.94 0.12
N ILE A 414 12.77 0.26 0.40
CA ILE A 414 11.40 0.64 0.02
C ILE A 414 11.32 0.81 -1.50
N ARG A 415 12.37 1.38 -2.11
CA ARG A 415 12.45 1.66 -3.55
C ARG A 415 13.84 1.36 -4.09
N ASN A 416 13.90 0.82 -5.30
CA ASN A 416 15.15 0.70 -6.05
C ASN A 416 15.06 1.42 -7.41
N GLN A 417 16.21 1.56 -8.07
CA GLN A 417 16.33 2.26 -9.36
C GLN A 417 15.41 1.66 -10.44
N ARG A 418 15.29 0.32 -10.50
CA ARG A 418 14.42 -0.39 -11.45
C ARG A 418 12.97 0.06 -11.30
N TRP A 419 12.43 0.05 -10.08
CA TRP A 419 11.05 0.41 -9.83
C TRP A 419 10.76 1.89 -10.05
N SER A 420 11.68 2.79 -9.67
CA SER A 420 11.54 4.21 -10.02
C SER A 420 11.41 4.40 -11.52
N GLN A 421 12.24 3.73 -12.32
CA GLN A 421 12.17 3.82 -13.78
C GLN A 421 10.89 3.22 -14.37
N VAL A 422 10.35 2.14 -13.79
CA VAL A 422 9.06 1.56 -14.21
C VAL A 422 7.93 2.57 -13.96
N ILE A 423 7.91 3.18 -12.79
CA ILE A 423 6.90 4.18 -12.40
C ILE A 423 7.01 5.43 -13.29
N ASP A 424 8.22 5.95 -13.50
CA ASP A 424 8.44 7.09 -14.38
C ASP A 424 8.01 6.78 -15.82
N THR A 425 8.30 5.57 -16.32
CA THR A 425 7.85 5.14 -17.67
C THR A 425 6.33 5.10 -17.77
N ILE A 426 5.63 4.60 -16.73
CA ILE A 426 4.17 4.52 -16.70
C ILE A 426 3.51 5.90 -16.76
N PHE A 427 4.06 6.89 -16.04
CA PHE A 427 3.46 8.21 -15.95
C PHE A 427 3.92 9.20 -17.02
N MET A 428 5.10 8.99 -17.60
CA MET A 428 5.76 9.90 -18.54
C MET A 428 4.81 10.48 -19.61
N PRO A 429 4.04 9.68 -20.37
CA PRO A 429 3.23 10.23 -21.47
C PRO A 429 2.13 11.19 -21.00
N TYR A 430 1.73 11.11 -19.73
CA TYR A 430 0.57 11.84 -19.20
C TYR A 430 0.95 13.04 -18.35
N LEU A 431 2.18 13.09 -17.83
CA LEU A 431 2.64 14.17 -16.95
C LEU A 431 3.44 15.25 -17.66
N ILE A 432 4.09 14.96 -18.79
CA ILE A 432 4.94 15.93 -19.50
C ILE A 432 4.17 17.21 -19.85
N TRP A 433 3.02 17.10 -20.52
CA TRP A 433 2.26 18.28 -20.93
C TRP A 433 1.66 19.07 -19.76
N PRO A 434 1.00 18.44 -18.77
CA PRO A 434 0.53 19.17 -17.60
C PRO A 434 1.64 19.90 -16.84
N VAL A 435 2.81 19.27 -16.66
CA VAL A 435 3.98 19.88 -16.00
C VAL A 435 4.49 21.07 -16.80
N LEU A 436 4.63 20.93 -18.12
CA LEU A 436 5.07 22.03 -18.98
C LEU A 436 4.09 23.21 -18.92
N LEU A 437 2.79 22.95 -19.11
CA LEU A 437 1.75 23.98 -19.13
C LEU A 437 1.72 24.78 -17.82
N GLU A 438 1.80 24.11 -16.68
CA GLU A 438 1.86 24.79 -15.39
C GLU A 438 3.16 25.56 -15.19
N THR A 439 4.29 25.00 -15.64
CA THR A 439 5.60 25.67 -15.55
C THR A 439 5.61 26.99 -16.32
N VAL A 440 4.98 27.05 -17.50
CA VAL A 440 4.87 28.29 -18.30
C VAL A 440 3.72 29.21 -17.86
N GLY A 441 3.02 28.89 -16.78
CA GLY A 441 1.97 29.73 -16.18
C GLY A 441 0.56 29.55 -16.77
N ILE A 442 0.33 28.53 -17.61
CA ILE A 442 -1.01 28.19 -18.11
C ILE A 442 -1.72 27.34 -17.05
N ARG A 443 -2.39 28.02 -16.11
CA ARG A 443 -3.02 27.41 -14.93
C ARG A 443 -4.30 26.64 -15.24
N GLU A 444 -4.51 25.51 -14.56
CA GLU A 444 -5.82 24.85 -14.54
C GLU A 444 -6.77 25.64 -13.66
N LYS A 445 -7.83 26.21 -14.24
CA LYS A 445 -8.73 27.10 -13.50
C LYS A 445 -9.72 26.36 -12.58
N LYS A 446 -10.07 25.10 -12.89
CA LYS A 446 -11.02 24.29 -12.10
C LYS A 446 -10.72 22.80 -12.22
N PHE A 447 -10.54 22.14 -11.08
CA PHE A 447 -10.49 20.68 -11.00
C PHE A 447 -11.88 20.15 -10.65
N LYS A 448 -12.42 19.23 -11.47
CA LYS A 448 -13.70 18.58 -11.17
C LYS A 448 -13.43 17.33 -10.32
N VAL A 449 -13.94 17.33 -9.07
CA VAL A 449 -13.90 16.17 -8.17
C VAL A 449 -14.46 14.96 -8.91
N THR A 450 -13.74 13.84 -8.86
CA THR A 450 -14.13 12.62 -9.56
C THR A 450 -15.15 11.87 -8.70
N ASN A 451 -16.29 11.49 -9.27
CA ASN A 451 -17.21 10.58 -8.59
C ASN A 451 -16.48 9.25 -8.33
N LYS A 452 -16.39 8.83 -7.06
CA LYS A 452 -15.77 7.56 -6.63
C LYS A 452 -16.59 6.31 -7.06
N SER A 453 -17.53 6.43 -8.01
CA SER A 453 -18.33 5.29 -8.49
C SER A 453 -17.56 4.42 -9.49
N ARG A 454 -17.59 3.09 -9.28
CA ARG A 454 -17.00 2.08 -10.19
C ARG A 454 -17.71 2.17 -11.55
N ALA A 455 -17.09 2.80 -12.54
CA ALA A 455 -17.64 2.87 -13.89
C ALA A 455 -17.60 1.48 -14.57
N SER A 456 -18.77 0.87 -14.75
CA SER A 456 -19.01 -0.41 -15.42
C SER A 456 -19.03 -0.30 -16.96
N GLY A 457 -18.11 0.47 -17.55
CA GLY A 457 -17.94 0.62 -19.00
C GLY A 457 -16.82 -0.25 -19.57
N ARG A 458 -16.72 -0.38 -20.91
CA ARG A 458 -15.71 -1.19 -21.65
C ARG A 458 -14.25 -0.86 -21.24
N GLN A 459 -13.79 -1.43 -20.12
CA GLN A 459 -12.48 -1.19 -19.50
C GLN A 459 -11.31 -1.44 -20.45
N TRP A 460 -11.47 -2.40 -21.38
CA TRP A 460 -10.44 -2.78 -22.34
C TRP A 460 -10.10 -1.68 -23.36
N MET A 461 -11.09 -0.89 -23.81
CA MET A 461 -10.85 0.19 -24.79
C MET A 461 -10.07 1.33 -24.13
N SER A 462 -10.42 1.70 -22.90
CA SER A 462 -9.66 2.69 -22.13
C SER A 462 -8.25 2.20 -21.82
N ALA A 463 -8.10 0.94 -21.42
CA ALA A 463 -6.79 0.33 -21.17
C ALA A 463 -5.89 0.38 -22.42
N LEU A 464 -6.44 0.05 -23.60
CA LEU A 464 -5.72 0.13 -24.86
C LEU A 464 -5.27 1.56 -25.17
N LEU A 465 -6.14 2.55 -25.01
CA LEU A 465 -5.81 3.95 -25.28
C LEU A 465 -4.68 4.47 -24.38
N TYR A 466 -4.68 4.10 -23.10
CA TYR A 466 -3.56 4.40 -22.21
C TYR A 466 -2.30 3.60 -22.61
N ALA A 467 -2.42 2.36 -23.09
CA ALA A 467 -1.26 1.59 -23.53
C ALA A 467 -0.58 2.14 -24.81
N LEU A 468 -1.28 2.87 -25.69
CA LEU A 468 -0.78 3.28 -27.02
C LEU A 468 0.61 3.95 -27.02
N PRO A 469 0.91 4.97 -26.19
CA PRO A 469 2.24 5.59 -26.20
C PRO A 469 3.36 4.61 -25.85
N HIS A 470 3.08 3.67 -24.94
CA HIS A 470 4.02 2.64 -24.51
C HIS A 470 4.21 1.57 -25.60
N ILE A 471 3.13 1.17 -26.29
CA ILE A 471 3.19 0.25 -27.43
C ILE A 471 4.05 0.87 -28.54
N PHE A 472 3.83 2.15 -28.86
CA PHE A 472 4.58 2.85 -29.89
C PHE A 472 6.08 2.87 -29.57
N LEU A 473 6.48 3.27 -28.36
CA LEU A 473 7.88 3.27 -27.94
C LEU A 473 8.50 1.87 -27.88
N LEU A 474 7.70 0.86 -27.50
CA LEU A 474 8.14 -0.53 -27.51
C LEU A 474 8.44 -1.02 -28.94
N LEU A 475 7.53 -0.76 -29.89
CA LEU A 475 7.72 -1.13 -31.29
C LEU A 475 8.93 -0.44 -31.91
N LEU A 476 9.12 0.86 -31.61
CA LEU A 476 10.33 1.59 -32.03
C LEU A 476 11.60 0.99 -31.41
N SER A 477 11.57 0.59 -30.13
CA SER A 477 12.71 -0.05 -29.46
C SER A 477 13.05 -1.39 -30.10
N ILE A 478 12.03 -2.20 -30.44
CA ILE A 478 12.21 -3.49 -31.13
C ILE A 478 12.81 -3.26 -32.52
N ALA A 479 12.26 -2.33 -33.30
CA ALA A 479 12.79 -1.97 -34.62
C ALA A 479 14.24 -1.48 -34.53
N ALA A 480 14.55 -0.66 -33.52
CA ALA A 480 15.90 -0.16 -33.25
C ALA A 480 16.88 -1.31 -32.97
N VAL A 481 16.51 -2.27 -32.10
CA VAL A 481 17.36 -3.44 -31.81
C VAL A 481 17.59 -4.27 -33.08
N ILE A 482 16.53 -4.57 -33.83
CA ILE A 482 16.63 -5.38 -35.05
C ILE A 482 17.56 -4.71 -36.06
N ARG A 483 17.35 -3.43 -36.38
CA ARG A 483 18.19 -2.68 -37.33
C ARG A 483 19.63 -2.61 -36.85
N TYR A 484 19.86 -2.28 -35.58
CA TYR A 484 21.18 -2.00 -35.05
C TYR A 484 22.05 -3.25 -34.86
N VAL A 485 21.44 -4.42 -34.66
CA VAL A 485 22.14 -5.72 -34.55
C VAL A 485 22.34 -6.37 -35.91
N ASN A 486 21.48 -6.09 -36.89
CA ASN A 486 21.57 -6.71 -38.22
C ASN A 486 22.94 -6.48 -38.87
N GLY A 487 23.57 -7.56 -39.34
CA GLY A 487 24.90 -7.54 -39.96
C GLY A 487 26.08 -7.38 -39.00
N LYS A 488 25.86 -7.28 -37.67
CA LYS A 488 26.95 -7.20 -36.68
C LYS A 488 27.24 -8.56 -36.06
N TYR A 489 28.52 -8.93 -36.04
CA TYR A 489 29.01 -10.17 -35.44
C TYR A 489 30.34 -9.93 -34.69
N GLY A 490 30.71 -10.84 -33.79
CA GLY A 490 31.98 -10.79 -33.07
C GLY A 490 32.21 -9.47 -32.33
N ILE A 491 33.36 -8.83 -32.56
CA ILE A 491 33.77 -7.61 -31.84
C ILE A 491 32.85 -6.40 -32.11
N ALA A 492 32.15 -6.37 -33.26
CA ALA A 492 31.20 -5.30 -33.57
C ALA A 492 30.00 -5.30 -32.60
N LEU A 493 29.57 -6.48 -32.13
CA LEU A 493 28.53 -6.59 -31.10
C LEU A 493 29.04 -6.12 -29.74
N PHE A 494 30.30 -6.42 -29.41
CA PHE A 494 30.92 -5.94 -28.19
C PHE A 494 30.94 -4.40 -28.10
N PHE A 495 31.38 -3.72 -29.16
CA PHE A 495 31.33 -2.24 -29.21
C PHE A 495 29.90 -1.68 -29.22
N SER A 496 28.94 -2.45 -29.74
CA SER A 496 27.52 -2.09 -29.78
C SER A 496 26.79 -2.34 -28.45
N SER A 497 27.42 -3.01 -27.49
CA SER A 497 26.77 -3.52 -26.27
C SER A 497 26.14 -2.44 -25.40
N ILE A 498 26.72 -1.23 -25.34
CA ILE A 498 26.20 -0.12 -24.50
C ILE A 498 24.81 0.32 -24.99
N ILE A 499 24.62 0.48 -26.30
CA ILE A 499 23.33 0.87 -26.88
C ILE A 499 22.32 -0.26 -26.76
N ILE A 500 22.75 -1.50 -27.02
CA ILE A 500 21.90 -2.69 -26.87
C ILE A 500 21.44 -2.82 -25.41
N PHE A 501 22.33 -2.61 -24.45
CA PHE A 501 22.02 -2.60 -23.02
C PHE A 501 20.90 -1.61 -22.70
N TRP A 502 21.03 -0.34 -23.13
CA TRP A 502 20.01 0.67 -22.87
C TRP A 502 18.67 0.39 -23.58
N LEU A 503 18.70 -0.12 -24.81
CA LEU A 503 17.49 -0.53 -25.53
C LEU A 503 16.76 -1.65 -24.78
N ILE A 504 17.46 -2.72 -24.39
CA ILE A 504 16.87 -3.83 -23.64
C ILE A 504 16.35 -3.36 -22.28
N HIS A 505 17.14 -2.56 -21.57
CA HIS A 505 16.78 -2.04 -20.25
C HIS A 505 15.50 -1.18 -20.31
N ASN A 506 15.40 -0.29 -21.29
CA ASN A 506 14.19 0.51 -21.51
C ASN A 506 13.00 -0.35 -21.97
N MET A 507 13.25 -1.36 -22.80
CA MET A 507 12.23 -2.30 -23.26
C MET A 507 11.58 -3.07 -22.11
N ILE A 508 12.37 -3.50 -21.12
CA ILE A 508 11.84 -4.14 -19.90
C ILE A 508 10.86 -3.20 -19.19
N ALA A 509 11.23 -1.94 -18.95
CA ALA A 509 10.35 -0.97 -18.30
C ALA A 509 9.07 -0.68 -19.12
N LEU A 510 9.17 -0.62 -20.45
CA LEU A 510 8.02 -0.49 -21.35
C LEU A 510 7.08 -1.70 -21.26
N CYS A 511 7.62 -2.92 -21.16
CA CYS A 511 6.81 -4.13 -20.93
C CYS A 511 6.05 -4.07 -19.61
N TYR A 512 6.67 -3.61 -18.52
CA TYR A 512 5.97 -3.37 -17.25
C TYR A 512 4.85 -2.35 -17.40
N ALA A 513 5.11 -1.25 -18.11
CA ALA A 513 4.07 -0.25 -18.36
C ALA A 513 2.89 -0.84 -19.14
N LEU A 514 3.13 -1.72 -20.12
CA LEU A 514 2.05 -2.43 -20.82
C LEU A 514 1.27 -3.37 -19.90
N PHE A 515 1.95 -4.18 -19.08
CA PHE A 515 1.26 -5.04 -18.11
C PHE A 515 0.42 -4.23 -17.12
N PHE A 516 0.95 -3.09 -16.68
CA PHE A 516 0.25 -2.15 -15.83
C PHE A 516 -1.03 -1.62 -16.49
N MET A 517 -0.95 -1.19 -17.76
CA MET A 517 -2.10 -0.65 -18.51
C MET A 517 -3.15 -1.71 -18.84
N ILE A 518 -2.74 -2.94 -19.17
CA ILE A 518 -3.66 -4.07 -19.37
C ILE A 518 -4.45 -4.35 -18.08
N GLY A 519 -3.82 -4.18 -16.93
CA GLY A 519 -4.45 -4.28 -15.63
C GLY A 519 -4.86 -5.70 -15.23
N ARG A 520 -5.57 -5.81 -14.11
CA ARG A 520 -6.12 -7.06 -13.58
C ARG A 520 -7.58 -6.85 -13.17
N ARG A 521 -8.41 -7.90 -13.25
CA ARG A 521 -9.79 -7.85 -12.72
C ARG A 521 -9.79 -8.00 -11.21
N ALA A 522 -10.43 -7.05 -10.51
CA ALA A 522 -10.74 -7.16 -9.10
C ALA A 522 -12.04 -7.94 -8.92
N TYR A 523 -11.98 -9.06 -8.20
CA TYR A 523 -13.15 -9.89 -7.89
C TYR A 523 -13.80 -9.54 -6.55
N ARG A 524 -13.11 -8.76 -5.70
CA ARG A 524 -13.54 -8.46 -4.34
C ARG A 524 -14.06 -7.02 -4.24
N GLU A 525 -15.04 -6.83 -3.36
CA GLU A 525 -15.56 -5.51 -3.03
C GLU A 525 -14.79 -4.86 -1.90
N THR A 526 -14.52 -5.63 -0.84
CA THR A 526 -13.75 -5.22 0.34
C THR A 526 -12.39 -5.90 0.39
N GLU A 527 -11.42 -5.19 0.96
CA GLU A 527 -10.04 -5.67 1.09
C GLU A 527 -9.88 -6.51 2.34
N ARG A 528 -9.04 -7.55 2.23
CA ARG A 528 -8.74 -8.47 3.33
C ARG A 528 -7.36 -8.16 3.89
N ILE A 529 -7.31 -7.89 5.18
CA ILE A 529 -6.11 -7.58 5.95
C ILE A 529 -5.73 -8.84 6.73
N ARG A 530 -4.46 -9.25 6.69
CA ARG A 530 -4.03 -10.39 7.52
C ARG A 530 -4.10 -10.02 9.00
N ALA A 531 -4.65 -10.94 9.78
CA ALA A 531 -4.91 -10.78 11.19
C ALA A 531 -4.68 -12.13 11.88
N GLN A 532 -4.16 -12.15 13.11
CA GLN A 532 -3.94 -13.38 13.87
C GLN A 532 -4.52 -13.23 15.28
N GLU A 533 -5.81 -12.95 15.35
CA GLU A 533 -6.56 -12.74 16.60
C GLU A 533 -7.19 -14.03 17.06
N ASP A 534 -7.42 -14.14 18.37
CA ASP A 534 -8.15 -15.26 18.94
C ASP A 534 -9.63 -15.14 18.57
N VAL A 535 -10.18 -16.25 18.06
CA VAL A 535 -11.60 -16.37 17.69
C VAL A 535 -12.21 -17.50 18.48
N THR A 536 -13.31 -17.22 19.16
CA THR A 536 -14.16 -18.27 19.74
C THR A 536 -15.37 -18.46 18.85
N ILE A 537 -15.57 -19.69 18.38
CA ILE A 537 -16.66 -20.08 17.48
C ILE A 537 -17.73 -20.75 18.33
N HIS A 538 -18.95 -20.22 18.32
CA HIS A 538 -20.11 -20.78 18.98
C HIS A 538 -21.16 -21.19 17.94
N ASP A 539 -21.38 -22.48 17.79
CA ASP A 539 -22.53 -23.01 17.05
C ASP A 539 -23.69 -23.19 18.02
N GLN A 540 -24.59 -22.22 18.06
CA GLN A 540 -25.74 -22.24 18.96
C GLN A 540 -26.69 -23.41 18.68
N ALA A 541 -26.78 -23.87 17.43
CA ALA A 541 -27.70 -24.93 17.06
C ALA A 541 -27.28 -26.29 17.62
N ASN A 542 -25.96 -26.50 17.78
CA ASN A 542 -25.39 -27.77 18.22
C ASN A 542 -24.69 -27.67 19.59
N ASN A 543 -24.74 -26.50 20.23
CA ASN A 543 -24.05 -26.17 21.49
C ASN A 543 -22.53 -26.48 21.47
N LEU A 544 -21.89 -26.31 20.31
CA LEU A 544 -20.46 -26.57 20.12
C LEU A 544 -19.64 -25.28 20.28
N ARG A 545 -18.47 -25.40 20.90
CA ARG A 545 -17.52 -24.30 21.08
C ARG A 545 -16.13 -24.69 20.62
N TYR A 546 -15.56 -23.90 19.71
CA TYR A 546 -14.22 -24.12 19.19
C TYR A 546 -13.35 -22.86 19.35
N ARG A 547 -12.05 -23.07 19.52
CA ARG A 547 -11.06 -21.99 19.49
C ARG A 547 -10.32 -22.02 18.15
N ALA A 548 -10.15 -20.85 17.57
CA ALA A 548 -9.48 -20.65 16.30
C ALA A 548 -8.62 -19.38 16.36
N LYS A 549 -7.81 -19.18 15.33
CA LYS A 549 -7.15 -17.89 15.08
C LYS A 549 -7.56 -17.33 13.74
N THR A 550 -7.76 -16.02 13.64
CA THR A 550 -7.97 -15.42 12.32
C THR A 550 -6.75 -15.65 11.42
N VAL A 551 -6.98 -15.61 10.11
CA VAL A 551 -5.96 -15.58 9.07
C VAL A 551 -6.03 -14.25 8.34
N ASP A 552 -7.25 -13.83 8.01
CA ASP A 552 -7.55 -12.53 7.42
C ASP A 552 -8.94 -12.04 7.84
N VAL A 553 -9.08 -10.72 7.92
CA VAL A 553 -10.33 -10.01 8.26
C VAL A 553 -10.64 -8.97 7.18
N SER A 554 -11.92 -8.70 6.98
CA SER A 554 -12.46 -7.65 6.11
C SER A 554 -13.81 -7.23 6.66
N GLU A 555 -14.32 -6.09 6.20
CA GLU A 555 -15.60 -5.53 6.66
C GLU A 555 -16.77 -6.54 6.59
N GLN A 556 -16.78 -7.43 5.58
CA GLN A 556 -17.86 -8.39 5.34
C GLN A 556 -17.43 -9.85 5.39
N GLY A 557 -16.17 -10.13 5.74
CA GLY A 557 -15.67 -11.50 5.71
C GLY A 557 -14.49 -11.73 6.63
N ILE A 558 -14.41 -12.94 7.14
CA ILE A 558 -13.33 -13.41 8.01
C ILE A 558 -12.83 -14.75 7.50
N ALA A 559 -11.55 -15.01 7.64
CA ALA A 559 -11.00 -16.34 7.54
C ALA A 559 -10.32 -16.70 8.86
N PHE A 560 -10.51 -17.92 9.31
CA PHE A 560 -9.88 -18.44 10.52
C PHE A 560 -9.30 -19.83 10.28
N TYR A 561 -8.25 -20.15 11.04
CA TYR A 561 -7.52 -21.39 11.02
C TYR A 561 -7.82 -22.20 12.28
N VAL A 562 -8.06 -23.48 12.08
CA VAL A 562 -8.17 -24.48 13.14
C VAL A 562 -7.22 -25.65 12.86
N PRO A 563 -6.54 -26.21 13.87
CA PRO A 563 -5.57 -27.30 13.65
C PRO A 563 -6.21 -28.60 13.17
N TYR A 564 -7.47 -28.85 13.52
CA TYR A 564 -8.22 -30.05 13.17
C TYR A 564 -9.52 -29.66 12.45
N PRO A 565 -10.07 -30.55 11.60
CA PRO A 565 -11.36 -30.31 10.97
C PRO A 565 -12.44 -30.20 12.05
N ILE A 566 -13.37 -29.25 11.89
CA ILE A 566 -14.53 -29.09 12.75
C ILE A 566 -15.78 -29.19 11.89
N TYR A 567 -16.87 -29.66 12.48
CA TYR A 567 -18.15 -29.67 11.80
C TYR A 567 -18.84 -28.32 12.01
N LEU A 568 -19.15 -27.64 10.91
CA LEU A 568 -19.99 -26.44 10.89
C LEU A 568 -21.05 -26.67 9.82
N ALA A 569 -22.32 -26.69 10.22
CA ALA A 569 -23.43 -26.97 9.32
C ALA A 569 -23.52 -25.93 8.20
N GLU A 570 -23.86 -26.38 6.98
CA GLU A 570 -24.00 -25.47 5.85
C GLU A 570 -25.18 -24.52 6.06
N GLN A 571 -25.00 -23.23 5.74
CA GLN A 571 -26.05 -22.20 5.77
C GLN A 571 -26.66 -21.89 7.16
N LYS A 572 -26.08 -22.40 8.25
CA LYS A 572 -26.41 -21.94 9.60
C LYS A 572 -25.57 -20.72 9.97
N ILE A 573 -26.20 -19.77 10.68
CA ILE A 573 -25.51 -18.65 11.30
C ILE A 573 -24.78 -19.18 12.53
N ILE A 574 -23.47 -18.95 12.59
CA ILE A 574 -22.63 -19.23 13.76
C ILE A 574 -22.21 -17.91 14.39
N SER A 575 -22.06 -17.89 15.71
CA SER A 575 -21.56 -16.72 16.41
C SER A 575 -20.04 -16.80 16.54
N LEU A 576 -19.35 -15.73 16.16
CA LEU A 576 -17.90 -15.58 16.30
C LEU A 576 -17.62 -14.45 17.29
N VAL A 577 -16.81 -14.74 18.30
CA VAL A 577 -16.26 -13.71 19.19
C VAL A 577 -14.80 -13.52 18.81
N VAL A 578 -14.48 -12.36 18.22
CA VAL A 578 -13.11 -11.99 17.85
C VAL A 578 -12.56 -11.08 18.92
N LYS A 579 -11.42 -11.46 19.53
CA LYS A 579 -10.82 -10.74 20.64
C LYS A 579 -9.37 -10.39 20.37
N THR A 580 -9.03 -9.14 20.66
CA THR A 580 -7.68 -8.58 20.64
C THR A 580 -7.30 -8.12 22.05
N GLU A 581 -6.11 -7.55 22.23
CA GLU A 581 -5.71 -6.94 23.51
C GLU A 581 -6.61 -5.75 23.92
N ARG A 582 -7.21 -5.04 22.96
CA ARG A 582 -7.98 -3.80 23.20
C ARG A 582 -9.47 -3.89 22.87
N TYR A 583 -9.82 -4.73 21.90
CA TYR A 583 -11.14 -4.76 21.27
C TYR A 583 -11.72 -6.17 21.28
N GLU A 584 -13.03 -6.25 21.43
CA GLU A 584 -13.81 -7.49 21.39
C GLU A 584 -15.08 -7.22 20.57
N ALA A 585 -15.39 -8.09 19.60
CA ALA A 585 -16.57 -7.96 18.76
C ALA A 585 -17.26 -9.31 18.56
N ASN A 586 -18.58 -9.32 18.70
CA ASN A 586 -19.45 -10.45 18.39
C ASN A 586 -20.00 -10.31 16.97
N LEU A 587 -19.87 -11.37 16.18
CA LEU A 587 -20.24 -11.40 14.77
C LEU A 587 -21.13 -12.61 14.48
N ASP A 588 -22.17 -12.40 13.70
CA ASP A 588 -22.89 -13.46 13.02
C ASP A 588 -22.15 -13.84 11.74
N ALA A 589 -21.90 -15.13 11.54
CA ALA A 589 -21.08 -15.62 10.44
C ALA A 589 -21.72 -16.77 9.68
N VAL A 590 -21.47 -16.85 8.38
CA VAL A 590 -21.90 -17.94 7.50
C VAL A 590 -20.70 -18.46 6.71
N ILE A 591 -20.43 -19.77 6.81
CA ILE A 591 -19.29 -20.39 6.14
C ILE A 591 -19.51 -20.45 4.62
N VAL A 592 -18.58 -19.85 3.87
CA VAL A 592 -18.63 -19.78 2.40
C VAL A 592 -17.58 -20.65 1.72
N TYR A 593 -16.46 -20.93 2.39
CA TYR A 593 -15.39 -21.73 1.81
C TYR A 593 -14.51 -22.40 2.86
N VAL A 594 -14.13 -23.65 2.62
CA VAL A 594 -13.22 -24.42 3.48
C VAL A 594 -12.15 -25.11 2.64
N LYS A 595 -10.90 -25.03 3.07
CA LYS A 595 -9.78 -25.75 2.47
C LYS A 595 -8.80 -26.25 3.53
N GLN A 596 -8.11 -27.33 3.20
CA GLN A 596 -6.92 -27.74 3.94
C GLN A 596 -5.79 -26.73 3.67
N ASP A 597 -5.05 -26.36 4.71
CA ASP A 597 -4.02 -25.33 4.66
C ASP A 597 -2.85 -25.74 5.56
N GLY A 598 -1.82 -26.35 4.98
CA GLY A 598 -0.79 -27.05 5.76
C GLY A 598 -1.36 -28.29 6.45
N GLU A 599 -1.10 -28.44 7.74
CA GLU A 599 -1.59 -29.55 8.56
C GLU A 599 -3.03 -29.35 9.06
N GLY A 600 -3.55 -28.11 9.05
CA GLY A 600 -4.89 -27.79 9.52
C GLY A 600 -5.84 -27.31 8.44
N TRP A 601 -6.87 -26.57 8.88
CA TRP A 601 -8.01 -26.19 8.05
C TRP A 601 -8.28 -24.69 8.14
N ARG A 602 -8.49 -24.09 6.96
CA ARG A 602 -8.90 -22.69 6.83
C ARG A 602 -10.38 -22.62 6.46
N TYR A 603 -11.16 -21.96 7.29
CA TYR A 603 -12.56 -21.63 7.06
C TYR A 603 -12.67 -20.16 6.70
N SER A 604 -13.45 -19.85 5.68
CA SER A 604 -13.80 -18.50 5.29
C SER A 604 -15.30 -18.32 5.48
N ALA A 605 -15.68 -17.27 6.19
CA ALA A 605 -17.06 -16.91 6.44
C ALA A 605 -17.34 -15.48 5.94
N THR A 606 -18.58 -15.22 5.54
CA THR A 606 -19.15 -13.87 5.53
C THR A 606 -19.57 -13.51 6.94
N VAL A 607 -19.35 -12.27 7.37
CA VAL A 607 -19.67 -11.82 8.73
C VAL A 607 -20.52 -10.56 8.72
N GLN A 608 -21.32 -10.41 9.77
CA GLN A 608 -22.06 -9.22 10.10
C GLN A 608 -21.96 -8.98 11.61
N PRO A 609 -21.63 -7.77 12.08
CA PRO A 609 -21.69 -7.46 13.51
C PRO A 609 -23.10 -7.60 14.08
N VAL A 610 -23.22 -8.07 15.32
CA VAL A 610 -24.52 -8.31 15.98
C VAL A 610 -25.24 -6.99 16.26
N ASP A 611 -24.51 -5.97 16.71
CA ASP A 611 -25.03 -4.63 16.94
C ASP A 611 -24.03 -3.53 16.57
N GLU A 612 -24.40 -2.28 16.83
CA GLU A 612 -23.56 -1.11 16.53
C GLU A 612 -22.32 -1.01 17.43
N HIS A 613 -22.36 -1.51 18.67
CA HIS A 613 -21.19 -1.57 19.53
C HIS A 613 -20.16 -2.54 18.95
N ASP A 614 -20.60 -3.74 18.59
CA ASP A 614 -19.78 -4.77 17.95
C ASP A 614 -19.24 -4.29 16.60
N ASN A 615 -20.03 -3.54 15.81
CA ASN A 615 -19.58 -2.96 14.55
C ASN A 615 -18.41 -1.98 14.75
N ARG A 616 -18.54 -1.07 15.73
CA ARG A 616 -17.49 -0.12 16.06
C ARG A 616 -16.20 -0.81 16.52
N GLN A 617 -16.33 -1.82 17.37
CA GLN A 617 -15.19 -2.64 17.83
C GLN A 617 -14.56 -3.42 16.68
N TYR A 618 -15.36 -4.04 15.82
CA TYR A 618 -14.88 -4.82 14.68
C TYR A 618 -14.11 -3.97 13.68
N MET A 619 -14.54 -2.72 13.43
CA MET A 619 -13.76 -1.78 12.63
C MET A 619 -12.37 -1.50 13.23
N GLN A 620 -12.23 -1.42 14.56
CA GLN A 620 -10.91 -1.26 15.19
C GLN A 620 -10.06 -2.53 15.05
N ILE A 621 -10.66 -3.72 15.20
CA ILE A 621 -9.97 -5.01 14.98
C ILE A 621 -9.37 -5.08 13.54
N ILE A 622 -10.07 -4.51 12.56
CA ILE A 622 -9.62 -4.47 11.17
C ILE A 622 -8.51 -3.42 10.96
N TYR A 623 -8.72 -2.18 11.42
CA TYR A 623 -7.92 -1.03 10.97
C TYR A 623 -6.89 -0.50 11.97
N ASP A 624 -7.10 -0.69 13.27
CA ASP A 624 -6.19 -0.19 14.31
C ASP A 624 -4.99 -1.13 14.48
N ARG A 625 -4.23 -1.27 13.40
CA ARG A 625 -3.08 -2.15 13.34
C ARG A 625 -2.09 -1.78 12.25
N LYS A 626 -0.96 -2.47 12.28
CA LYS A 626 -0.01 -2.48 11.18
C LYS A 626 -0.56 -3.36 10.04
N HIS A 627 -0.69 -2.78 8.85
CA HIS A 627 -1.26 -3.46 7.69
C HIS A 627 -0.31 -4.51 7.10
N SER A 628 -0.89 -5.53 6.46
CA SER A 628 -0.16 -6.71 5.97
C SER A 628 0.57 -6.54 4.64
N LEU A 629 0.59 -5.33 4.07
CA LEU A 629 1.30 -5.06 2.83
C LEU A 629 2.83 -5.00 3.07
N PRO A 630 3.65 -5.36 2.07
CA PRO A 630 5.10 -5.30 2.22
C PRO A 630 5.58 -3.88 2.53
N GLU A 631 6.46 -3.74 3.51
CA GLU A 631 7.12 -2.47 3.80
C GLU A 631 8.48 -2.33 3.11
N GLN A 632 9.06 -3.46 2.70
CA GLN A 632 10.32 -3.50 1.99
C GLN A 632 10.17 -4.40 0.75
N MET A 633 11.00 -4.13 -0.24
CA MET A 633 11.12 -4.94 -1.43
C MET A 633 11.75 -6.30 -1.13
N ASN A 634 11.29 -7.33 -1.83
CA ASN A 634 12.01 -8.60 -1.90
C ASN A 634 13.26 -8.44 -2.79
N LEU A 635 14.45 -8.45 -2.17
CA LEU A 635 15.72 -8.23 -2.88
C LEU A 635 16.13 -9.41 -3.78
N TRP A 636 15.52 -10.58 -3.61
CA TRP A 636 15.81 -11.77 -4.40
C TRP A 636 14.96 -11.88 -5.67
N ASP A 637 13.89 -11.08 -5.79
CA ASP A 637 13.03 -11.07 -6.97
C ASP A 637 13.69 -10.27 -8.11
N THR A 638 14.10 -10.96 -9.18
CA THR A 638 14.69 -10.32 -10.35
C THR A 638 13.62 -9.74 -11.28
N ALA A 639 14.04 -8.84 -12.18
CA ALA A 639 13.15 -8.29 -13.20
C ALA A 639 12.53 -9.36 -14.11
N TYR A 640 13.26 -10.47 -14.31
CA TYR A 640 12.83 -11.60 -15.13
C TYR A 640 11.79 -12.45 -14.40
N ASP A 641 12.02 -12.76 -13.12
CA ASP A 641 11.07 -13.52 -12.30
C ASP A 641 9.71 -12.82 -12.20
N ASP A 642 9.72 -11.51 -11.98
CA ASP A 642 8.54 -10.66 -11.95
C ASP A 642 7.80 -10.63 -13.30
N MET A 643 8.52 -10.55 -14.42
CA MET A 643 7.93 -10.60 -15.77
C MET A 643 7.28 -11.96 -16.05
N LEU A 644 7.99 -13.07 -15.78
CA LEU A 644 7.45 -14.41 -15.94
C LEU A 644 6.23 -14.64 -15.06
N ARG A 645 6.26 -14.17 -13.81
CA ARG A 645 5.13 -14.23 -12.88
C ARG A 645 3.92 -13.49 -13.44
N ASN A 646 4.12 -12.30 -14.00
CA ASN A 646 3.08 -11.52 -14.66
C ASN A 646 2.45 -12.30 -15.82
N VAL A 647 3.28 -12.84 -16.72
CA VAL A 647 2.80 -13.61 -17.88
C VAL A 647 2.05 -14.86 -17.43
N LYS A 648 2.63 -15.66 -16.53
CA LYS A 648 2.04 -16.91 -16.03
C LYS A 648 0.69 -16.68 -15.36
N LYS A 649 0.58 -15.68 -14.46
CA LYS A 649 -0.68 -15.38 -13.75
C LYS A 649 -1.77 -14.82 -14.66
N ARG A 650 -1.42 -14.26 -15.82
CA ARG A 650 -2.38 -13.78 -16.82
C ARG A 650 -2.88 -14.90 -17.73
N ILE A 651 -2.07 -15.94 -17.96
CA ILE A 651 -2.43 -17.11 -18.77
C ILE A 651 -3.25 -18.11 -17.95
N VAL A 652 -2.81 -18.41 -16.72
CA VAL A 652 -3.44 -19.44 -15.87
C VAL A 652 -4.63 -18.84 -15.12
N GLN A 653 -5.86 -19.23 -15.49
CA GLN A 653 -7.05 -18.87 -14.73
C GLN A 653 -7.17 -19.73 -13.46
N PRO A 654 -7.48 -19.15 -12.29
CA PRO A 654 -7.74 -19.93 -11.08
C PRO A 654 -8.97 -20.82 -11.29
N ARG A 655 -8.87 -22.11 -10.97
CA ARG A 655 -10.07 -22.95 -10.81
C ARG A 655 -10.77 -22.54 -9.51
N SER A 656 -12.03 -22.13 -9.61
CA SER A 656 -12.87 -21.81 -8.45
C SER A 656 -13.47 -23.10 -7.88
N ASP A 657 -12.88 -23.64 -6.81
CA ASP A 657 -13.52 -24.68 -6.00
C ASP A 657 -14.40 -23.99 -4.94
N GLN A 658 -15.71 -24.25 -4.93
CA GLN A 658 -16.67 -23.68 -3.95
C GLN A 658 -17.01 -24.67 -2.82
N ARG A 659 -15.98 -25.28 -2.20
CA ARG A 659 -16.21 -26.27 -1.13
C ARG A 659 -16.54 -25.57 0.18
N LYS A 660 -17.66 -25.93 0.81
CA LYS A 660 -18.11 -25.34 2.10
C LYS A 660 -17.84 -26.21 3.33
N MET A 661 -17.36 -27.44 3.13
CA MET A 661 -17.00 -28.37 4.20
C MET A 661 -15.60 -28.95 3.97
N PRO A 662 -14.89 -29.33 5.05
CA PRO A 662 -13.66 -30.12 4.96
C PRO A 662 -13.85 -31.37 4.11
N ARG A 663 -12.81 -31.78 3.38
CA ARG A 663 -12.75 -33.08 2.72
C ARG A 663 -11.54 -33.84 3.24
N LEU A 664 -11.77 -34.71 4.19
CA LEU A 664 -10.76 -35.54 4.81
C LEU A 664 -10.35 -36.62 3.84
N SER A 665 -9.04 -36.81 3.65
CA SER A 665 -8.52 -37.98 2.95
C SER A 665 -8.45 -39.13 3.94
N LEU A 666 -9.01 -40.27 3.57
CA LEU A 666 -9.09 -41.48 4.38
C LEU A 666 -8.48 -42.66 3.63
N GLN A 667 -8.10 -43.69 4.38
CA GLN A 667 -7.78 -45.00 3.84
C GLN A 667 -8.28 -46.06 4.83
N LEU A 668 -9.59 -46.02 5.09
CA LEU A 668 -10.22 -46.81 6.14
C LEU A 668 -11.00 -47.98 5.53
N PRO A 669 -10.54 -49.23 5.69
CA PRO A 669 -11.36 -50.39 5.38
C PRO A 669 -12.49 -50.51 6.40
N VAL A 670 -13.73 -50.68 5.93
CA VAL A 670 -14.92 -50.85 6.78
C VAL A 670 -15.69 -52.10 6.38
N HIS A 671 -16.19 -52.80 7.39
CA HIS A 671 -17.15 -53.90 7.26
C HIS A 671 -18.51 -53.40 7.72
N PHE A 672 -19.52 -53.62 6.90
CA PHE A 672 -20.90 -53.24 7.17
C PHE A 672 -21.65 -54.36 7.88
N THR A 673 -22.80 -54.02 8.47
CA THR A 673 -23.68 -54.98 9.17
C THR A 673 -24.27 -56.07 8.28
N ASN A 674 -24.23 -55.91 6.95
CA ASN A 674 -24.70 -56.86 5.95
C ASN A 674 -23.57 -57.73 5.34
N ASP A 675 -22.45 -57.87 6.04
CA ASP A 675 -21.23 -58.59 5.63
C ASP A 675 -20.51 -58.04 4.39
N ALA A 676 -21.02 -56.96 3.79
CA ALA A 676 -20.32 -56.26 2.72
C ALA A 676 -19.16 -55.43 3.26
N SER A 677 -18.18 -55.10 2.42
CA SER A 677 -17.03 -54.27 2.80
C SER A 677 -16.62 -53.31 1.70
N CYS A 678 -15.99 -52.21 2.08
CA CYS A 678 -15.35 -51.29 1.15
C CYS A 678 -14.21 -50.53 1.84
N THR A 679 -13.41 -49.79 1.06
CA THR A 679 -12.43 -48.84 1.59
C THR A 679 -12.93 -47.42 1.40
N LEU A 680 -13.15 -46.71 2.50
CA LEU A 680 -13.47 -45.28 2.52
C LEU A 680 -12.21 -44.46 2.21
N ARG A 681 -12.30 -43.59 1.21
CA ARG A 681 -11.21 -42.79 0.63
C ARG A 681 -11.27 -41.33 0.99
N SER A 682 -12.46 -40.77 1.16
CA SER A 682 -12.58 -39.42 1.68
C SER A 682 -13.90 -39.22 2.39
N PHE A 683 -13.97 -38.22 3.27
CA PHE A 683 -15.17 -37.86 4.01
C PHE A 683 -15.35 -36.35 4.05
N ASN A 684 -16.56 -35.86 3.81
CA ASN A 684 -16.89 -34.43 3.90
C ASN A 684 -18.14 -34.13 4.74
N TYR A 685 -18.41 -34.95 5.76
CA TYR A 685 -19.60 -34.90 6.63
C TYR A 685 -20.92 -35.34 5.99
N ARG A 686 -21.16 -35.04 4.70
CA ARG A 686 -22.36 -35.49 3.99
C ARG A 686 -22.13 -36.73 3.15
N PHE A 687 -20.91 -36.94 2.67
CA PHE A 687 -20.55 -38.05 1.80
C PHE A 687 -19.22 -38.67 2.18
N PHE A 688 -19.15 -40.00 2.04
CA PHE A 688 -17.90 -40.71 1.86
C PHE A 688 -17.66 -40.96 0.37
N SER A 689 -16.41 -40.88 -0.09
CA SER A 689 -16.00 -41.56 -1.32
C SER A 689 -15.44 -42.93 -0.95
N ALA A 690 -15.77 -43.96 -1.72
CA ALA A 690 -15.38 -45.33 -1.43
C ALA A 690 -14.96 -46.08 -2.70
N THR A 691 -14.10 -47.09 -2.49
CA THR A 691 -13.55 -47.96 -3.53
C THR A 691 -13.43 -49.39 -3.01
N GLY A 692 -13.29 -50.37 -3.92
CA GLY A 692 -13.03 -51.76 -3.53
C GLY A 692 -14.22 -52.42 -2.81
N PHE A 693 -15.43 -52.22 -3.31
CA PHE A 693 -16.64 -52.85 -2.79
C PHE A 693 -16.60 -54.38 -2.95
N GLN A 694 -16.91 -55.12 -1.89
CA GLN A 694 -17.11 -56.57 -1.87
C GLN A 694 -18.45 -56.87 -1.18
N GLY A 695 -19.28 -57.74 -1.76
CA GLY A 695 -20.65 -58.00 -1.30
C GLY A 695 -21.72 -57.18 -2.06
N ASP A 696 -22.98 -57.31 -1.65
CA ASP A 696 -24.13 -56.73 -2.38
C ASP A 696 -24.42 -55.29 -1.89
N ILE A 697 -23.74 -54.31 -2.50
CA ILE A 697 -23.97 -52.86 -2.27
C ILE A 697 -24.38 -52.23 -3.60
N ALA A 698 -25.62 -52.46 -4.01
CA ALA A 698 -26.20 -51.84 -5.19
C ALA A 698 -26.54 -50.36 -4.97
N ALA A 699 -26.79 -49.62 -6.06
CA ALA A 699 -27.26 -48.24 -5.97
C ALA A 699 -28.59 -48.14 -5.21
N GLY A 700 -28.64 -47.26 -4.22
CA GLY A 700 -29.78 -47.09 -3.31
C GLY A 700 -29.71 -47.93 -2.03
N ALA A 701 -28.78 -48.89 -1.92
CA ALA A 701 -28.61 -49.70 -0.72
C ALA A 701 -28.19 -48.83 0.48
N VAL A 702 -28.78 -49.11 1.64
CA VAL A 702 -28.42 -48.50 2.93
C VAL A 702 -27.59 -49.50 3.71
N VAL A 703 -26.40 -49.10 4.12
CA VAL A 703 -25.45 -49.93 4.87
C VAL A 703 -24.99 -49.18 6.11
N THR A 704 -24.81 -49.91 7.21
CA THR A 704 -24.41 -49.32 8.49
C THR A 704 -23.06 -49.90 8.92
N PHE A 705 -22.18 -49.06 9.45
CA PHE A 705 -20.99 -49.51 10.16
C PHE A 705 -20.88 -48.80 11.51
N TYR A 706 -20.11 -49.39 12.42
CA TYR A 706 -19.83 -48.83 13.73
C TYR A 706 -18.37 -48.40 13.80
N THR A 707 -18.11 -47.22 14.36
CA THR A 707 -16.73 -46.77 14.61
C THR A 707 -16.13 -47.45 15.83
N LYS A 708 -14.84 -47.20 16.13
CA LYS A 708 -14.16 -47.75 17.31
C LYS A 708 -14.85 -47.39 18.62
N SER A 709 -15.37 -46.17 18.69
CA SER A 709 -16.12 -45.66 19.85
C SER A 709 -17.61 -46.09 19.82
N ASN A 710 -17.95 -47.09 18.99
CA ASN A 710 -19.29 -47.62 18.82
C ASN A 710 -20.33 -46.59 18.34
N ILE A 711 -19.90 -45.63 17.52
CA ILE A 711 -20.80 -44.66 16.90
C ILE A 711 -21.39 -45.29 15.63
N GLU A 712 -22.70 -45.35 15.56
CA GLU A 712 -23.42 -45.84 14.38
C GLU A 712 -23.34 -44.83 13.24
N VAL A 713 -22.92 -45.26 12.05
CA VAL A 713 -22.89 -44.44 10.83
C VAL A 713 -23.67 -45.14 9.73
N ILE A 714 -24.77 -44.52 9.30
CA ILE A 714 -25.68 -45.03 8.26
C ILE A 714 -25.33 -44.37 6.93
N LEU A 715 -24.99 -45.20 5.94
CA LEU A 715 -24.58 -44.77 4.61
C LEU A 715 -25.56 -45.24 3.54
N GLN A 716 -25.90 -44.38 2.58
CA GLN A 716 -26.68 -44.74 1.40
C GLN A 716 -25.84 -44.64 0.12
N HIS A 717 -25.86 -45.69 -0.71
CA HIS A 717 -25.13 -45.69 -1.96
C HIS A 717 -25.81 -44.82 -3.04
N THR A 718 -25.20 -43.68 -3.39
CA THR A 718 -25.85 -42.68 -4.27
C THR A 718 -25.89 -43.05 -5.76
N GLY A 719 -25.09 -44.04 -6.20
CA GLY A 719 -24.95 -44.42 -7.61
C GLY A 719 -24.12 -43.43 -8.45
N LYS A 720 -23.61 -42.35 -7.84
CA LYS A 720 -22.78 -41.33 -8.49
C LYS A 720 -21.31 -41.61 -8.25
N THR A 721 -20.48 -41.39 -9.27
CA THR A 721 -19.02 -41.53 -9.19
C THR A 721 -18.29 -40.20 -9.31
N THR A 722 -17.12 -40.08 -8.69
CA THR A 722 -16.30 -38.87 -8.78
C THR A 722 -15.60 -38.79 -10.15
N ALA A 723 -15.51 -37.57 -10.71
CA ALA A 723 -15.04 -37.34 -12.08
C ALA A 723 -13.56 -37.66 -12.35
N ARG A 724 -12.76 -37.97 -11.31
CA ARG A 724 -11.31 -38.17 -11.46
C ARG A 724 -10.83 -39.61 -11.18
N GLU A 725 -11.53 -40.40 -10.36
CA GLU A 725 -10.94 -41.63 -9.80
C GLU A 725 -11.90 -42.83 -9.74
N ARG A 726 -13.08 -42.78 -10.38
CA ARG A 726 -14.11 -43.85 -10.32
C ARG A 726 -14.52 -44.25 -8.89
N GLU A 727 -14.31 -43.36 -7.91
CA GLU A 727 -14.80 -43.58 -6.54
C GLU A 727 -16.31 -43.42 -6.52
N VAL A 728 -17.00 -44.24 -5.74
CA VAL A 728 -18.45 -44.13 -5.56
C VAL A 728 -18.78 -43.29 -4.33
N LEU A 729 -19.79 -42.45 -4.43
CA LEU A 729 -20.26 -41.61 -3.32
C LEU A 729 -21.31 -42.33 -2.48
N LEU A 730 -21.10 -42.37 -1.16
CA LEU A 730 -22.02 -42.84 -0.15
C LEU A 730 -22.51 -41.64 0.67
N SER A 731 -23.81 -41.33 0.72
CA SER A 731 -24.35 -40.26 1.58
C SER A 731 -24.46 -40.73 3.02
N VAL A 732 -24.20 -39.84 3.98
CA VAL A 732 -24.39 -40.10 5.41
C VAL A 732 -25.77 -39.63 5.82
N GLU A 733 -26.64 -40.57 6.20
CA GLU A 733 -28.05 -40.30 6.47
C GLU A 733 -28.28 -39.81 7.91
N ASN A 734 -27.49 -40.28 8.88
CA ASN A 734 -27.68 -39.98 10.30
C ASN A 734 -26.70 -38.92 10.85
N ILE A 735 -26.12 -38.07 9.98
CA ILE A 735 -25.13 -37.07 10.43
C ILE A 735 -25.72 -36.08 11.44
N ASP A 736 -26.98 -35.66 11.25
CA ASP A 736 -27.62 -34.68 12.11
C ASP A 736 -27.90 -35.27 13.51
N ASP A 737 -28.24 -36.56 13.62
CA ASP A 737 -28.39 -37.29 14.90
C ASP A 737 -27.04 -37.47 15.64
N ILE A 738 -25.97 -37.77 14.91
CA ILE A 738 -24.61 -37.85 15.48
C ILE A 738 -24.19 -36.50 16.09
N VAL A 739 -24.55 -35.40 15.42
CA VAL A 739 -24.26 -34.03 15.88
C VAL A 739 -25.11 -33.67 17.10
N GLU A 740 -26.42 -33.95 17.09
CA GLU A 740 -27.31 -33.71 18.25
C GLU A 740 -26.87 -34.47 19.51
N LYS A 741 -26.29 -35.66 19.35
CA LYS A 741 -25.71 -36.45 20.44
C LYS A 741 -24.33 -35.96 20.92
N GLY A 742 -23.75 -34.95 20.27
CA GLY A 742 -22.42 -34.43 20.59
C GLY A 742 -21.27 -35.39 20.24
N LEU A 743 -21.49 -36.35 19.34
CA LEU A 743 -20.54 -37.41 18.99
C LEU A 743 -19.65 -37.08 17.78
N ILE A 744 -19.85 -35.92 17.16
CA ILE A 744 -19.20 -35.56 15.89
C ILE A 744 -17.66 -35.45 15.99
N ASP A 745 -17.15 -34.86 17.07
CA ASP A 745 -15.70 -34.73 17.28
C ASP A 745 -15.06 -36.10 17.57
N GLN A 746 -15.79 -36.99 18.26
CA GLN A 746 -15.36 -38.37 18.50
C GLN A 746 -15.37 -39.20 17.21
N LEU A 747 -16.40 -39.03 16.36
CA LEU A 747 -16.45 -39.64 15.03
C LEU A 747 -15.23 -39.24 14.19
N LEU A 748 -14.89 -37.95 14.16
CA LEU A 748 -13.72 -37.47 13.43
C LEU A 748 -12.42 -38.07 13.95
N THR A 749 -12.30 -38.21 15.28
CA THR A 749 -11.14 -38.81 15.92
C THR A 749 -10.98 -40.27 15.51
N ASP A 750 -12.07 -41.05 15.53
CA ASP A 750 -12.09 -42.46 15.10
C ASP A 750 -11.71 -42.63 13.62
N LEU A 751 -12.13 -41.69 12.76
CA LEU A 751 -11.86 -41.72 11.32
C LEU A 751 -10.42 -41.32 10.97
N ILE A 752 -9.83 -40.37 11.71
CA ILE A 752 -8.49 -39.80 11.42
C ILE A 752 -7.36 -40.63 12.06
N GLN A 753 -7.60 -41.34 13.17
CA GLN A 753 -6.63 -42.24 13.82
C GLN A 753 -7.04 -43.73 13.73
N PRO A 754 -6.98 -44.37 12.55
CA PRO A 754 -7.39 -45.76 12.40
C PRO A 754 -6.51 -46.76 13.18
N HIS A 755 -5.25 -46.46 13.51
CA HIS A 755 -4.35 -47.41 14.20
C HIS A 755 -3.23 -46.74 15.03
N SER A 756 -3.42 -46.68 16.35
CA SER A 756 -2.36 -46.88 17.34
C SER A 756 -2.92 -47.80 18.43
N ASP A 757 -2.10 -48.76 18.87
CA ASP A 757 -2.35 -49.79 19.90
C ASP A 757 -3.16 -51.04 19.52
N ARG A 758 -2.44 -51.97 18.87
CA ARG A 758 -2.46 -53.41 19.19
C ARG A 758 -1.03 -53.95 19.24
N SER A 759 -0.24 -53.54 20.24
CA SER A 759 0.94 -54.30 20.67
C SER A 759 1.42 -53.83 22.04
N THR A 760 0.93 -54.47 23.10
CA THR A 760 1.61 -54.84 24.36
C THR A 760 0.58 -55.12 25.46
N ARG A 761 -0.06 -56.27 25.34
CA ARG A 761 -0.50 -57.06 26.50
C ARG A 761 -0.01 -58.49 26.26
N GLU A 762 1.22 -58.74 26.68
CA GLU A 762 1.70 -60.05 27.11
C GLU A 762 2.30 -59.84 28.51
N GLY A 763 1.86 -60.63 29.48
CA GLY A 763 2.29 -60.61 30.89
C GLY A 763 1.21 -60.17 31.85
#